data_AF-A0A346R883-F1
#
_entry.id   AF-A0A346R883-F1
#
_cell.length_a   1.000
_cell.length_b   1.000
_cell.length_c   1.000
_cell.angle_alpha   90.00
_cell.angle_beta   90.00
_cell.angle_gamma   90.00
#
_symmetry.space_group_name_H-M   'P 1'
#
loop_
_entity.id
_entity.type
_entity.pdbx_description
1 polymer ?
#
loop_
_entity_poly.entity_id
_entity_poly.type
_entity_poly.pdbx_seq_one_letter_code
_entity_poly.pdbx_strand_id
1 'polypeptide(L)'
;MVPGADAYGAMRSDVPVVPALKDGETVGWVFLTSDFVSTTGYSGKPIHTLVGIDSEAVLTGVRLVKHSEPIVLIGIPEKKIRAVIAEYVGLDLKAEAAAGGSAHDLDIISGATVTIMIIDDSIVRGGLKVARMLGLGGLAEPLAATGPKRVIDEQLRETRDWMALTGDGSVRRLSLDVGQINEAFAAQGDATAIARPEHGPDTDNYVDMYLALADVPAIGLSLLGEAEYANLRARLKEGEHAILVMGRGRYSFKGSGYVRGGIFDRIQLIQGDISVRFRDRQHQRVREIATDGAPAFTEADLFIIPAGSGFDPASEFRLQLLVQRAIGAIDKVFLTFDLGYRLPARYLKSEPVASTAAAPGVPAASAAGDERAATQKLWLRIWEARKIDILILAGAVALLSAVFFFQMQVTRHERFTFWFRIVFLVFTLVWLGWIQNAQLSVVNVLAFFSSLTSEFSWNAFLLDPLVFLLWFSVAAALLFWGRGAYCGWLCPFGALQELTNRLAKLARIPQIEVPWGLHERLWPLKYMIFLALFGLSLYSLDVAEHYAEVEPFKTAIILKFQRAWPYVTFVVVLLGAGLFIERFYCRYLCPLGAALAIPARLRMFDWLKRYRECGNPCQRCAKECMVQAIHPEGNINPNECLNCLHCQVLYQHDQKCPVCIKKLARRQRFEAQTGISGPDGNTARDVLAPAE
;
A
#
# COMPACT_ATOMS: atom_id res chain seq x y z
N MET A 1 8.45 27.42 8.34
CA MET A 1 9.40 26.33 8.64
C MET A 1 10.54 26.87 9.48
N VAL A 2 11.11 28.01 9.11
CA VAL A 2 12.06 28.76 9.95
C VAL A 2 11.41 30.10 10.35
N PRO A 3 11.23 30.41 11.65
CA PRO A 3 10.69 31.68 12.10
C PRO A 3 11.50 32.88 11.60
N GLY A 4 10.81 33.92 11.13
CA GLY A 4 11.46 35.15 10.65
C GLY A 4 11.95 35.13 9.20
N ALA A 5 11.91 33.99 8.51
CA ALA A 5 12.21 33.91 7.08
C ALA A 5 11.04 34.43 6.22
N ASP A 6 11.35 35.23 5.19
CA ASP A 6 10.41 35.78 4.21
C ASP A 6 10.49 35.10 2.83
N ALA A 7 11.59 34.40 2.53
CA ALA A 7 11.80 33.66 1.29
C ALA A 7 12.60 32.36 1.49
N TYR A 8 12.60 31.49 0.48
CA TYR A 8 13.51 30.35 0.37
C TYR A 8 14.47 30.59 -0.79
N GLY A 9 15.76 30.30 -0.59
CA GLY A 9 16.76 30.35 -1.65
C GLY A 9 16.74 29.10 -2.55
N ALA A 10 17.73 29.00 -3.44
CA ALA A 10 17.93 27.80 -4.24
C ALA A 10 18.46 26.64 -3.39
N MET A 11 18.08 25.40 -3.76
CA MET A 11 18.67 24.21 -3.15
C MET A 11 20.18 24.22 -3.36
N ARG A 12 20.92 23.94 -2.29
CA ARG A 12 22.38 23.86 -2.31
C ARG A 12 22.86 22.71 -3.20
N SER A 13 23.99 22.90 -3.88
CA SER A 13 24.57 21.90 -4.78
C SER A 13 25.38 20.83 -4.05
N ASP A 14 25.82 21.11 -2.83
CA ASP A 14 26.68 20.26 -2.00
C ASP A 14 25.89 19.39 -1.01
N VAL A 15 24.76 19.88 -0.51
CA VAL A 15 23.89 19.17 0.43
C VAL A 15 22.43 19.43 0.03
N PRO A 16 21.52 18.44 0.03
CA PRO A 16 20.12 18.62 -0.36
C PRO A 16 19.32 19.39 0.70
N VAL A 17 19.67 20.66 0.91
CA VAL A 17 19.03 21.60 1.83
C VAL A 17 18.71 22.90 1.11
N VAL A 18 17.66 23.57 1.58
CA VAL A 18 17.19 24.86 1.06
C VAL A 18 17.41 25.92 2.13
N PRO A 19 18.18 26.99 1.87
CA PRO A 19 18.33 28.08 2.84
C PRO A 19 17.02 28.86 2.97
N ALA A 20 16.61 29.13 4.21
CA ALA A 20 15.54 30.06 4.53
C ALA A 20 16.15 31.45 4.73
N LEU A 21 15.63 32.43 4.00
CA LEU A 21 16.19 33.77 3.91
C LEU A 21 15.32 34.77 4.66
N LYS A 22 15.94 35.80 5.23
CA LYS A 22 15.30 37.03 5.72
C LYS A 22 16.09 38.20 5.17
N ASP A 23 15.46 39.10 4.42
CA ASP A 23 16.13 40.25 3.79
C ASP A 23 17.37 39.84 2.94
N GLY A 24 17.38 38.60 2.40
CA GLY A 24 18.48 38.04 1.62
C GLY A 24 19.56 37.29 2.44
N GLU A 25 19.53 37.35 3.77
CA GLU A 25 20.47 36.62 4.64
C GLU A 25 19.90 35.27 5.08
N THR A 26 20.74 34.24 5.18
CA THR A 26 20.29 32.90 5.62
C THR A 26 20.07 32.87 7.13
N VAL A 27 18.82 32.66 7.54
CA VAL A 27 18.40 32.56 8.95
C VAL A 27 18.17 31.12 9.40
N GLY A 28 18.23 30.16 8.48
CA GLY A 28 18.16 28.72 8.76
C GLY A 28 18.10 27.90 7.48
N TRP A 29 17.88 26.60 7.63
CA TRP A 29 17.80 25.65 6.51
C TRP A 29 16.56 24.78 6.62
N VAL A 30 16.07 24.33 5.47
CA VAL A 30 14.94 23.41 5.37
C VAL A 30 15.36 22.21 4.54
N PHE A 31 14.99 21.01 5.00
CA PHE A 31 15.36 19.76 4.36
C PHE A 31 14.25 18.72 4.47
N LEU A 32 14.28 17.70 3.58
CA LEU A 32 13.41 16.53 3.67
C LEU A 32 14.17 15.38 4.32
N THR A 33 13.58 14.76 5.33
CA THR A 33 14.22 13.64 6.05
C THR A 33 14.59 12.47 5.13
N SER A 34 13.79 12.21 4.11
CA SER A 34 14.02 11.15 3.10
C SER A 34 15.31 11.29 2.30
N ASP A 35 15.88 12.49 2.23
CA ASP A 35 17.10 12.75 1.46
C ASP A 35 18.36 12.35 2.26
N PHE A 36 18.22 12.13 3.57
CA PHE A 36 19.34 11.88 4.49
C PHE A 36 19.28 10.51 5.18
N VAL A 37 18.08 9.97 5.42
CA VAL A 37 17.88 8.73 6.16
C VAL A 37 16.74 7.89 5.57
N SER A 38 16.76 6.58 5.84
CA SER A 38 15.67 5.70 5.42
C SER A 38 14.43 5.95 6.27
N THR A 39 13.41 6.54 5.66
CA THR A 39 12.14 6.87 6.33
C THR A 39 11.04 5.85 6.04
N THR A 40 11.42 4.63 5.65
CA THR A 40 10.50 3.63 5.10
C THR A 40 9.67 2.96 6.19
N GLY A 41 8.36 3.25 6.18
CA GLY A 41 7.35 2.73 7.12
C GLY A 41 6.88 1.30 6.88
N TYR A 42 5.74 0.95 7.50
CA TYR A 42 5.05 -0.34 7.32
C TYR A 42 4.59 -0.54 5.87
N SER A 43 4.26 0.55 5.19
CA SER A 43 3.84 0.54 3.78
C SER A 43 4.96 0.15 2.80
N GLY A 44 6.22 0.12 3.25
CA GLY A 44 7.37 -0.03 2.36
C GLY A 44 7.64 1.20 1.49
N LYS A 45 6.93 2.31 1.72
CA LYS A 45 7.15 3.61 1.07
C LYS A 45 7.79 4.59 2.08
N PRO A 46 8.60 5.55 1.61
CA PRO A 46 9.18 6.57 2.48
C PRO A 46 8.11 7.49 3.07
N ILE A 47 8.33 7.91 4.31
CA ILE A 47 7.57 8.96 4.98
C ILE A 47 8.37 10.26 4.82
N HIS A 48 7.78 11.25 4.16
CA HIS A 48 8.44 12.52 3.89
C HIS A 48 8.04 13.54 4.95
N THR A 49 9.02 13.95 5.76
CA THR A 49 8.88 15.02 6.74
C THR A 49 9.81 16.17 6.35
N LEU A 50 9.25 17.37 6.24
CA LEU A 50 10.00 18.60 6.02
C LEU A 50 10.41 19.16 7.38
N VAL A 51 11.68 19.46 7.55
CA VAL A 51 12.27 19.91 8.82
C VAL A 51 13.01 21.23 8.57
N GLY A 52 12.79 22.21 9.44
CA GLY A 52 13.54 23.46 9.52
C GLY A 52 14.53 23.39 10.67
N ILE A 53 15.74 23.92 10.47
CA ILE A 53 16.83 23.95 11.45
C ILE A 53 17.52 25.32 11.42
N ASP A 54 17.91 25.85 12.58
CA ASP A 54 18.67 27.10 12.68
C ASP A 54 20.19 26.87 12.76
N SER A 55 20.96 27.95 12.87
CA SER A 55 22.43 27.91 12.98
C SER A 55 22.95 27.26 14.26
N GLU A 56 22.11 27.17 15.29
CA GLU A 56 22.43 26.59 16.60
C GLU A 56 22.11 25.09 16.69
N ALA A 57 21.69 24.49 15.56
CA ALA A 57 21.23 23.12 15.45
C ALA A 57 19.94 22.82 16.24
N VAL A 58 19.06 23.82 16.37
CA VAL A 58 17.72 23.66 16.96
C VAL A 58 16.68 23.52 15.86
N LEU A 59 15.76 22.57 16.03
CA LEU A 59 14.66 22.37 15.09
C LEU A 59 13.63 23.50 15.19
N THR A 60 13.43 24.24 14.10
CA THR A 60 12.58 25.43 14.08
C THR A 60 11.17 25.19 13.52
N GLY A 61 10.96 24.04 12.87
CA GLY A 61 9.67 23.67 12.32
C GLY A 61 9.69 22.25 11.77
N VAL A 62 8.63 21.49 11.97
CA VAL A 62 8.51 20.14 11.43
C VAL A 62 7.13 19.96 10.81
N ARG A 63 7.08 19.40 9.60
CA ARG A 63 5.81 19.20 8.87
C ARG A 63 5.81 17.87 8.11
N LEU A 64 4.82 17.04 8.39
CA LEU A 64 4.52 15.88 7.56
C LEU A 64 4.05 16.33 6.17
N VAL A 65 4.80 15.94 5.14
CA VAL A 65 4.52 16.28 3.73
C VAL A 65 3.71 15.16 3.09
N LYS A 66 4.17 13.91 3.22
CA LYS A 66 3.55 12.76 2.57
C LYS A 66 3.87 11.47 3.33
N HIS A 67 2.89 10.59 3.46
CA HIS A 67 3.08 9.23 3.96
C HIS A 67 2.14 8.26 3.24
N SER A 68 2.36 6.96 3.38
CA SER A 68 1.47 5.92 2.83
C SER A 68 1.13 4.82 3.83
N GLU A 69 1.24 5.14 5.12
CA GLU A 69 1.07 4.19 6.22
C GLU A 69 -0.38 3.69 6.35
N PRO A 70 -0.64 2.37 6.20
CA PRO A 70 -2.01 1.84 6.10
C PRO A 70 -2.86 2.11 7.33
N ILE A 71 -2.28 2.04 8.53
CA ILE A 71 -3.02 2.23 9.79
C ILE A 71 -3.49 3.68 9.98
N VAL A 72 -2.75 4.63 9.41
CA VAL A 72 -3.11 6.06 9.39
C VAL A 72 -4.17 6.34 8.32
N LEU A 73 -4.10 5.61 7.20
CA LEU A 73 -5.08 5.73 6.13
C LEU A 73 -6.43 5.06 6.46
N ILE A 74 -6.46 4.13 7.42
CA ILE A 74 -7.63 3.29 7.73
C ILE A 74 -8.23 3.58 9.12
N GLY A 75 -7.44 3.99 10.13
CA GLY A 75 -7.92 4.03 11.53
C GLY A 75 -7.53 5.23 12.40
N ILE A 76 -6.35 5.83 12.20
CA ILE A 76 -5.85 6.94 13.05
C ILE A 76 -5.88 8.25 12.28
N PRO A 77 -6.58 9.30 12.76
CA PRO A 77 -6.62 10.59 12.07
C PRO A 77 -5.22 11.19 11.91
N GLU A 78 -4.86 11.58 10.69
CA GLU A 78 -3.57 12.20 10.37
C GLU A 78 -3.28 13.45 11.23
N LYS A 79 -4.32 14.18 11.64
CA LYS A 79 -4.21 15.33 12.56
C LYS A 79 -3.50 14.96 13.88
N LYS A 80 -3.70 13.75 14.41
CA LYS A 80 -3.02 13.30 15.63
C LYS A 80 -1.51 13.14 15.41
N ILE A 81 -1.11 12.58 14.26
CA ILE A 81 0.30 12.44 13.89
C ILE A 81 0.94 13.80 13.70
N ARG A 82 0.24 14.72 13.03
CA ARG A 82 0.72 16.10 12.86
C ARG A 82 0.88 16.83 14.20
N ALA A 83 0.08 16.50 15.22
CA ALA A 83 0.22 17.08 16.56
C ALA A 83 1.51 16.59 17.23
N VAL A 84 1.75 15.27 17.26
CA VAL A 84 2.99 14.69 17.81
C VAL A 84 4.23 15.23 17.09
N ILE A 85 4.20 15.33 15.76
CA ILE A 85 5.30 15.88 14.98
C ILE A 85 5.59 17.36 15.31
N ALA A 86 4.57 18.12 15.71
CA ALA A 86 4.75 19.53 16.04
C ALA A 86 5.53 19.74 17.35
N GLU A 87 5.59 18.73 18.22
CA GLU A 87 6.31 18.80 19.50
C GLU A 87 7.84 18.78 19.33
N TYR A 88 8.34 18.35 18.17
CA TYR A 88 9.76 18.39 17.82
C TYR A 88 10.29 19.81 17.56
N VAL A 89 9.40 20.82 17.50
CA VAL A 89 9.82 22.22 17.36
C VAL A 89 10.45 22.69 18.67
N GLY A 90 11.70 23.15 18.60
CA GLY A 90 12.52 23.52 19.76
C GLY A 90 13.49 22.43 20.22
N LEU A 91 13.50 21.26 19.55
CA LEU A 91 14.44 20.18 19.89
C LEU A 91 15.89 20.60 19.60
N ASP A 92 16.76 20.49 20.61
CA ASP A 92 18.19 20.75 20.50
C ASP A 92 18.95 19.49 20.08
N LEU A 93 19.44 19.48 18.83
CA LEU A 93 20.17 18.35 18.30
C LEU A 93 21.55 18.16 18.92
N LYS A 94 22.12 19.16 19.58
CA LYS A 94 23.40 19.03 20.31
C LYS A 94 23.22 18.13 21.53
N ALA A 95 22.13 18.33 22.27
CA ALA A 95 21.76 17.47 23.39
C ALA A 95 21.49 16.04 22.92
N GLU A 96 20.79 15.89 21.79
CA GLU A 96 20.58 14.57 21.17
C GLU A 96 21.87 13.89 20.74
N ALA A 97 22.80 14.61 20.11
CA ALA A 97 24.09 14.06 19.73
C ALA A 97 24.88 13.55 20.94
N ALA A 98 24.84 14.27 22.06
CA ALA A 98 25.52 13.90 23.30
C ALA A 98 24.87 12.70 24.01
N ALA A 99 23.54 12.60 24.01
CA ALA A 99 22.81 11.46 24.54
C ALA A 99 22.74 10.26 23.56
N GLY A 100 23.18 10.46 22.31
CA GLY A 100 23.11 9.46 21.27
C GLY A 100 21.72 9.30 20.63
N GLY A 101 20.79 10.23 20.79
CA GLY A 101 19.45 10.17 20.21
C GLY A 101 18.34 9.74 21.19
N SER A 102 18.57 9.88 22.50
CA SER A 102 17.60 9.55 23.56
C SER A 102 17.35 10.72 24.52
N ALA A 103 17.71 11.95 24.14
CA ALA A 103 17.55 13.09 25.06
C ALA A 103 16.08 13.54 25.20
N HIS A 104 15.25 13.31 24.18
CA HIS A 104 13.83 13.66 24.18
C HIS A 104 12.92 12.46 24.46
N ASP A 105 11.75 12.77 25.03
CA ASP A 105 10.68 11.79 25.24
C ASP A 105 9.92 11.52 23.95
N LEU A 106 9.68 10.24 23.66
CA LEU A 106 8.93 9.82 22.50
C LEU A 106 7.44 9.64 22.83
N ASP A 107 6.59 10.58 22.38
CA ASP A 107 5.13 10.40 22.45
C ASP A 107 4.64 9.48 21.32
N ILE A 108 4.02 8.35 21.70
CA ILE A 108 3.60 7.31 20.78
C ILE A 108 2.07 7.22 20.70
N ILE A 109 1.55 7.34 19.48
CA ILE A 109 0.13 7.09 19.21
C ILE A 109 -0.14 5.58 19.18
N SER A 110 -1.09 5.14 20.01
CA SER A 110 -1.54 3.75 20.02
C SER A 110 -2.00 3.28 18.63
N GLY A 111 -1.48 2.13 18.20
CA GLY A 111 -1.74 1.55 16.88
C GLY A 111 -0.88 2.12 15.75
N ALA A 112 -0.13 3.21 15.97
CA ALA A 112 0.83 3.78 15.01
C ALA A 112 2.26 3.82 15.56
N THR A 113 2.57 3.01 16.58
CA THR A 113 3.88 2.97 17.26
C THR A 113 5.06 2.92 16.31
N VAL A 114 5.05 1.98 15.37
CA VAL A 114 6.11 1.84 14.36
C VAL A 114 6.23 3.08 13.48
N THR A 115 5.11 3.61 13.01
CA THR A 115 5.08 4.78 12.14
C THR A 115 5.66 6.01 12.86
N ILE A 116 5.27 6.24 14.12
CA ILE A 116 5.77 7.37 14.92
C ILE A 116 7.26 7.21 15.22
N MET A 117 7.72 6.02 15.61
CA MET A 117 9.15 5.73 15.82
C MET A 117 10.00 5.93 14.56
N ILE A 118 9.45 5.71 13.36
CA ILE A 118 10.15 5.98 12.10
C ILE A 118 10.22 7.47 11.84
N ILE A 119 9.14 8.21 12.10
CA ILE A 119 9.11 9.65 11.93
C ILE A 119 10.10 10.34 12.88
N ASP A 120 10.07 9.96 14.16
CA ASP A 120 11.01 10.38 15.19
C ASP A 120 12.48 10.21 14.74
N ASP A 121 12.88 8.96 14.52
CA ASP A 121 14.24 8.59 14.11
C ASP A 121 14.67 9.35 12.84
N SER A 122 13.73 9.56 11.91
CA SER A 122 13.98 10.29 10.68
C SER A 122 14.24 11.78 10.92
N ILE A 123 13.50 12.42 11.84
CA ILE A 123 13.65 13.83 12.19
C ILE A 123 14.99 14.04 12.91
N VAL A 124 15.26 13.26 13.96
CA VAL A 124 16.46 13.43 14.80
C VAL A 124 17.73 13.16 13.98
N ARG A 125 17.81 12.01 13.28
CA ARG A 125 19.01 11.66 12.50
C ARG A 125 19.17 12.49 11.25
N GLY A 126 18.06 12.79 10.56
CA GLY A 126 18.08 13.70 9.42
C GLY A 126 18.63 15.06 9.83
N GLY A 127 18.15 15.58 10.97
CA GLY A 127 18.65 16.81 11.57
C GLY A 127 20.13 16.74 11.94
N LEU A 128 20.57 15.68 12.63
CA LEU A 128 21.98 15.51 13.02
C LEU A 128 22.92 15.47 11.81
N LYS A 129 22.55 14.74 10.75
CA LYS A 129 23.33 14.70 9.50
C LYS A 129 23.43 16.09 8.87
N VAL A 130 22.30 16.80 8.76
CA VAL A 130 22.27 18.16 8.22
C VAL A 130 23.11 19.11 9.07
N ALA A 131 22.99 19.05 10.39
CA ALA A 131 23.77 19.87 11.32
C ALA A 131 25.27 19.61 11.15
N ARG A 132 25.69 18.35 11.05
CA ARG A 132 27.12 17.99 10.84
C ARG A 132 27.66 18.42 9.49
N MET A 133 26.91 18.20 8.41
CA MET A 133 27.31 18.60 7.06
C MET A 133 27.40 20.13 6.90
N LEU A 134 26.57 20.88 7.62
CA LEU A 134 26.54 22.33 7.58
C LEU A 134 27.39 23.00 8.70
N GLY A 135 27.96 22.21 9.62
CA GLY A 135 28.75 22.72 10.75
C GLY A 135 27.94 23.49 11.79
N LEU A 136 26.64 23.20 11.93
CA LEU A 136 25.71 23.94 12.79
C LEU A 136 25.90 23.58 14.26
N GLY A 137 25.79 24.57 15.15
CA GLY A 137 25.87 24.34 16.61
C GLY A 137 27.18 23.69 17.09
N GLY A 138 28.26 23.78 16.32
CA GLY A 138 29.54 23.13 16.63
C GLY A 138 29.59 21.63 16.36
N LEU A 139 28.53 21.06 15.77
CA LEU A 139 28.50 19.70 15.25
C LEU A 139 29.20 19.71 13.88
N ALA A 140 30.45 19.30 13.82
CA ALA A 140 31.17 19.08 12.56
C ALA A 140 31.30 17.57 12.28
N GLU A 141 31.47 17.18 11.01
CA GLU A 141 31.84 15.79 10.69
C GLU A 141 33.13 15.42 11.45
N PRO A 142 33.18 14.25 12.13
CA PRO A 142 34.42 13.75 12.67
C PRO A 142 35.44 13.63 11.53
N LEU A 143 36.61 14.24 11.69
CA LEU A 143 37.73 14.09 10.76
C LEU A 143 37.91 12.60 10.43
N ALA A 144 37.91 12.27 9.14
CA ALA A 144 38.10 10.90 8.66
C ALA A 144 39.30 10.29 9.41
N ALA A 145 39.05 9.20 10.13
CA ALA A 145 40.05 8.57 10.98
C ALA A 145 41.26 8.19 10.13
N THR A 146 42.37 8.93 10.28
CA THR A 146 43.66 8.72 9.60
C THR A 146 44.43 7.51 10.16
N GLY A 147 43.79 6.68 10.99
CA GLY A 147 44.36 5.47 11.56
C GLY A 147 44.22 4.25 10.65
N PRO A 148 44.97 3.15 10.91
CA PRO A 148 44.82 1.90 10.18
C PRO A 148 43.40 1.36 10.31
N LYS A 149 42.77 1.04 9.18
CA LYS A 149 41.42 0.45 9.15
C LYS A 149 41.49 -0.94 9.79
N ARG A 150 40.70 -1.14 10.84
CA ARG A 150 40.55 -2.45 11.49
C ARG A 150 39.45 -3.21 10.76
N VAL A 151 39.71 -4.47 10.46
CA VAL A 151 38.76 -5.38 9.82
C VAL A 151 38.70 -6.69 10.59
N ILE A 152 37.60 -7.43 10.45
CA ILE A 152 37.45 -8.74 11.09
C ILE A 152 38.55 -9.69 10.59
N ASP A 153 39.17 -10.40 11.53
CA ASP A 153 40.08 -11.50 11.21
C ASP A 153 39.31 -12.78 10.89
N GLU A 154 39.03 -13.00 9.60
CA GLU A 154 38.34 -14.18 9.08
C GLU A 154 39.12 -15.50 9.30
N GLN A 155 40.41 -15.44 9.66
CA GLN A 155 41.24 -16.63 9.90
C GLN A 155 41.08 -17.18 11.32
N LEU A 156 40.63 -16.36 12.27
CA LEU A 156 40.44 -16.78 13.66
C LEU A 156 39.13 -17.57 13.81
N ARG A 157 39.26 -18.89 13.93
CA ARG A 157 38.12 -19.85 13.98
C ARG A 157 38.05 -20.70 15.25
N GLU A 158 38.93 -20.44 16.22
CA GLU A 158 38.95 -21.17 17.49
C GLU A 158 37.63 -20.98 18.26
N THR A 159 36.99 -22.08 18.65
CA THR A 159 35.75 -22.04 19.44
C THR A 159 36.04 -21.86 20.93
N ARG A 160 35.11 -21.24 21.65
CA ARG A 160 35.22 -20.95 23.08
C ARG A 160 33.93 -21.27 23.81
N ASP A 161 34.07 -21.56 25.12
CA ASP A 161 32.94 -21.81 26.00
C ASP A 161 32.17 -20.52 26.35
N TRP A 162 30.99 -20.69 26.96
CA TRP A 162 30.10 -19.57 27.25
C TRP A 162 30.71 -18.56 28.23
N MET A 163 31.47 -19.05 29.21
CA MET A 163 32.11 -18.23 30.23
C MET A 163 33.20 -17.35 29.61
N ALA A 164 34.00 -17.89 28.69
CA ALA A 164 35.01 -17.13 27.97
C ALA A 164 34.39 -16.06 27.05
N LEU A 165 33.33 -16.40 26.31
CA LEU A 165 32.67 -15.46 25.39
C LEU A 165 32.00 -14.29 26.10
N THR A 166 31.37 -14.56 27.26
CA THR A 166 30.75 -13.50 28.07
C THR A 166 31.81 -12.68 28.84
N GLY A 167 32.91 -13.31 29.26
CA GLY A 167 34.00 -12.66 29.98
C GLY A 167 34.87 -11.75 29.10
N ASP A 168 35.14 -12.13 27.84
CA ASP A 168 35.97 -11.33 26.93
C ASP A 168 35.19 -10.28 26.12
N GLY A 169 33.86 -10.27 26.26
CA GLY A 169 32.97 -9.30 25.61
C GLY A 169 32.51 -9.71 24.21
N SER A 170 32.84 -10.92 23.75
CA SER A 170 32.29 -11.49 22.50
C SER A 170 30.76 -11.59 22.56
N VAL A 171 30.22 -11.91 23.73
CA VAL A 171 28.80 -11.86 24.08
C VAL A 171 28.61 -10.80 25.16
N ARG A 172 27.77 -9.80 24.90
CA ARG A 172 27.37 -8.77 25.88
C ARG A 172 25.99 -9.06 26.43
N ARG A 173 25.72 -8.62 27.66
CA ARG A 173 24.47 -8.86 28.39
C ARG A 173 23.86 -7.57 28.90
N LEU A 174 22.55 -7.42 28.73
CA LEU A 174 21.69 -6.43 29.39
C LEU A 174 20.70 -7.21 30.25
N SER A 175 20.73 -6.99 31.57
CA SER A 175 19.78 -7.59 32.51
C SER A 175 19.04 -6.47 33.22
N LEU A 176 17.71 -6.48 33.12
CA LEU A 176 16.83 -5.54 33.80
C LEU A 176 15.87 -6.32 34.69
N ASP A 177 15.75 -5.90 35.95
CA ASP A 177 14.76 -6.42 36.89
C ASP A 177 13.52 -5.52 36.97
N VAL A 178 12.47 -6.00 37.64
CA VAL A 178 11.21 -5.26 37.80
C VAL A 178 11.42 -3.94 38.54
N GLY A 179 12.31 -3.92 39.54
CA GLY A 179 12.64 -2.73 40.31
C GLY A 179 13.24 -1.62 39.43
N GLN A 180 14.23 -1.95 38.61
CA GLN A 180 14.89 -1.04 37.67
C GLN A 180 13.92 -0.46 36.64
N ILE A 181 12.99 -1.29 36.13
CA ILE A 181 11.95 -0.80 35.22
C ILE A 181 11.02 0.18 35.93
N ASN A 182 10.58 -0.14 37.15
CA ASN A 182 9.71 0.73 37.93
C ASN A 182 10.37 2.07 38.28
N GLU A 183 11.64 2.04 38.66
CA GLU A 183 12.45 3.23 38.92
C GLU A 183 12.63 4.08 37.66
N ALA A 184 12.94 3.47 36.51
CA ALA A 184 13.13 4.20 35.26
C ALA A 184 11.86 4.94 34.81
N PHE A 185 10.68 4.31 34.89
CA PHE A 185 9.41 4.98 34.60
C PHE A 185 9.01 6.01 35.65
N ALA A 186 9.47 5.86 36.90
CA ALA A 186 9.28 6.90 37.91
C ALA A 186 10.15 8.13 37.64
N ALA A 187 11.39 7.93 37.19
CA ALA A 187 12.31 9.00 36.81
C ALA A 187 11.82 9.81 35.58
N GLN A 188 11.10 9.17 34.67
CA GLN A 188 10.46 9.83 33.51
C GLN A 188 9.40 10.86 33.92
N GLY A 189 8.76 10.70 35.09
CA GLY A 189 7.83 11.68 35.65
C GLY A 189 6.39 11.64 35.10
N ASP A 190 6.03 10.68 34.24
CA ASP A 190 4.64 10.50 33.80
C ASP A 190 3.78 9.91 34.93
N ALA A 191 2.86 10.74 35.47
CA ALA A 191 2.00 10.36 36.60
C ALA A 191 1.11 9.13 36.31
N THR A 192 0.72 8.90 35.06
CA THR A 192 -0.11 7.74 34.67
C THR A 192 0.71 6.46 34.57
N ALA A 193 1.95 6.56 34.12
CA ALA A 193 2.92 5.46 34.11
C ALA A 193 3.35 5.07 35.54
N ILE A 194 3.51 6.05 36.43
CA ILE A 194 3.83 5.85 37.85
C ILE A 194 2.69 5.13 38.56
N ALA A 195 1.43 5.48 38.27
CA ALA A 195 0.26 4.86 38.87
C ALA A 195 0.06 3.37 38.46
N ARG A 196 0.82 2.86 37.49
CA ARG A 196 0.73 1.48 36.98
C ARG A 196 2.10 0.81 36.91
N PRO A 197 2.73 0.52 38.05
CA PRO A 197 4.01 -0.17 38.08
C PRO A 197 3.90 -1.58 37.51
N GLU A 198 5.03 -2.10 37.04
CA GLU A 198 5.17 -3.51 36.68
C GLU A 198 5.03 -4.37 37.94
N HIS A 199 4.30 -5.48 37.84
CA HIS A 199 3.92 -6.29 38.99
C HIS A 199 4.95 -7.40 39.26
N GLY A 200 5.16 -7.70 40.54
CA GLY A 200 6.01 -8.79 41.03
C GLY A 200 7.09 -8.29 41.99
N PRO A 201 7.87 -9.21 42.60
CA PRO A 201 9.08 -8.86 43.35
C PRO A 201 10.05 -8.01 42.52
N ASP A 202 10.66 -7.00 43.13
CA ASP A 202 11.59 -6.11 42.43
C ASP A 202 12.80 -6.84 41.84
N THR A 203 13.22 -7.93 42.48
CA THR A 203 14.34 -8.79 42.05
C THR A 203 13.99 -9.73 40.89
N ASP A 204 12.72 -9.79 40.47
CA ASP A 204 12.33 -10.66 39.37
C ASP A 204 12.94 -10.16 38.06
N ASN A 205 13.51 -11.10 37.30
CA ASN A 205 14.07 -10.80 36.00
C ASN A 205 12.96 -10.35 35.01
N TYR A 206 13.02 -9.10 34.58
CA TYR A 206 12.10 -8.54 33.60
C TYR A 206 12.53 -8.96 32.19
N VAL A 207 13.78 -8.66 31.83
CA VAL A 207 14.42 -9.07 30.57
C VAL A 207 15.91 -9.25 30.79
N ASP A 208 16.43 -10.33 30.24
CA ASP A 208 17.85 -10.65 30.22
C ASP A 208 18.25 -11.02 28.79
N MET A 209 18.87 -10.05 28.13
CA MET A 209 19.16 -10.02 26.71
C MET A 209 20.66 -10.08 26.47
N TYR A 210 21.07 -10.92 25.52
CA TYR A 210 22.45 -11.14 25.14
C TYR A 210 22.64 -10.83 23.66
N LEU A 211 23.79 -10.27 23.32
CA LEU A 211 24.13 -9.82 21.98
C LEU A 211 25.53 -10.29 21.59
N ALA A 212 25.66 -10.83 20.38
CA ALA A 212 26.95 -11.19 19.79
C ALA A 212 26.96 -10.91 18.28
N LEU A 213 28.13 -10.60 17.72
CA LEU A 213 28.32 -10.48 16.28
C LEU A 213 28.60 -11.88 15.70
N ALA A 214 27.57 -12.49 15.11
CA ALA A 214 27.54 -13.90 14.74
C ALA A 214 28.24 -14.21 13.41
N ASP A 215 28.49 -13.19 12.57
CA ASP A 215 29.27 -13.36 11.32
C ASP A 215 30.78 -13.43 11.55
N VAL A 216 31.27 -13.10 12.75
CA VAL A 216 32.68 -13.30 13.14
C VAL A 216 32.93 -14.80 13.33
N PRO A 217 33.89 -15.42 12.61
CA PRO A 217 33.99 -16.88 12.56
C PRO A 217 34.13 -17.58 13.91
N ALA A 218 35.06 -17.16 14.76
CA ALA A 218 35.22 -17.74 16.09
C ALA A 218 33.96 -17.60 16.97
N ILE A 219 33.25 -16.47 16.91
CA ILE A 219 32.03 -16.22 17.70
C ILE A 219 30.87 -17.05 17.14
N GLY A 220 30.63 -16.99 15.83
CA GLY A 220 29.57 -17.70 15.14
C GLY A 220 29.71 -19.22 15.27
N LEU A 221 30.91 -19.78 15.09
CA LEU A 221 31.17 -21.20 15.27
C LEU A 221 30.94 -21.64 16.73
N SER A 222 31.32 -20.81 17.70
CA SER A 222 31.11 -21.14 19.11
C SER A 222 29.61 -21.17 19.48
N LEU A 223 28.84 -20.17 19.02
CA LEU A 223 27.44 -19.98 19.40
C LEU A 223 26.45 -20.82 18.59
N LEU A 224 26.67 -20.96 17.28
CA LEU A 224 25.74 -21.63 16.36
C LEU A 224 26.15 -23.08 16.05
N GLY A 225 27.43 -23.42 16.25
CA GLY A 225 28.01 -24.67 15.77
C GLY A 225 28.26 -24.66 14.25
N GLU A 226 28.94 -25.69 13.75
CA GLU A 226 29.42 -25.71 12.36
C GLU A 226 28.29 -25.67 11.33
N ALA A 227 27.22 -26.43 11.54
CA ALA A 227 26.12 -26.55 10.59
C ALA A 227 25.31 -25.25 10.44
N GLU A 228 24.89 -24.65 11.57
CA GLU A 228 24.12 -23.39 11.52
C GLU A 228 25.00 -22.20 11.13
N TYR A 229 26.29 -22.20 11.50
CA TYR A 229 27.22 -21.19 11.00
C TYR A 229 27.43 -21.29 9.48
N ALA A 230 27.51 -22.50 8.92
CA ALA A 230 27.57 -22.70 7.48
C ALA A 230 26.29 -22.19 6.78
N ASN A 231 25.10 -22.42 7.37
CA ASN A 231 23.84 -21.87 6.87
C ASN A 231 23.83 -20.34 6.89
N LEU A 232 24.33 -19.73 7.98
CA LEU A 232 24.46 -18.28 8.09
C LEU A 232 25.37 -17.72 6.99
N ARG A 233 26.56 -18.30 6.80
CA ARG A 233 27.50 -17.86 5.76
C ARG A 233 26.98 -18.06 4.34
N ALA A 234 26.20 -19.10 4.07
CA ALA A 234 25.57 -19.30 2.77
C ALA A 234 24.47 -18.26 2.47
N ARG A 235 23.85 -17.68 3.52
CA ARG A 235 22.79 -16.68 3.40
C ARG A 235 23.31 -15.25 3.33
N LEU A 236 24.42 -14.96 4.02
CA LEU A 236 25.05 -13.64 4.04
C LEU A 236 25.61 -13.27 2.66
N LYS A 237 25.24 -12.09 2.18
CA LYS A 237 25.83 -11.51 0.96
C LYS A 237 27.03 -10.64 1.30
N GLU A 238 27.78 -10.27 0.27
CA GLU A 238 28.92 -9.35 0.42
C GLU A 238 28.47 -8.02 1.06
N GLY A 239 29.17 -7.62 2.11
CA GLY A 239 28.89 -6.43 2.92
C GLY A 239 27.76 -6.57 3.96
N GLU A 240 27.05 -7.70 4.00
CA GLU A 240 26.06 -7.95 5.06
C GLU A 240 26.75 -8.51 6.32
N HIS A 241 26.25 -8.11 7.50
CA HIS A 241 26.71 -8.59 8.79
C HIS A 241 25.56 -9.27 9.54
N ALA A 242 25.83 -10.04 10.59
CA ALA A 242 24.79 -10.70 11.36
C ALA A 242 25.02 -10.60 12.86
N ILE A 243 24.00 -10.18 13.59
CA ILE A 243 23.99 -10.24 15.05
C ILE A 243 23.09 -11.39 15.53
N LEU A 244 23.50 -12.03 16.61
CA LEU A 244 22.68 -12.97 17.37
C LEU A 244 22.17 -12.27 18.62
N VAL A 245 20.85 -12.24 18.78
CA VAL A 245 20.19 -11.74 19.98
C VAL A 245 19.52 -12.91 20.68
N MET A 246 19.82 -13.09 21.96
CA MET A 246 19.25 -14.14 22.80
C MET A 246 18.58 -13.51 24.00
N GLY A 247 17.42 -14.00 24.39
CA GLY A 247 16.58 -13.39 25.40
C GLY A 247 15.96 -14.41 26.32
N ARG A 248 15.88 -14.06 27.60
CA ARG A 248 15.12 -14.76 28.62
C ARG A 248 14.46 -13.75 29.55
N GLY A 249 13.40 -14.16 30.24
CA GLY A 249 12.62 -13.28 31.11
C GLY A 249 11.17 -13.19 30.65
N ARG A 250 10.41 -12.29 31.28
CA ARG A 250 8.97 -12.10 30.97
C ARG A 250 8.74 -11.16 29.78
N TYR A 251 9.66 -10.24 29.52
CA TYR A 251 9.56 -9.27 28.45
C TYR A 251 10.39 -9.70 27.24
N SER A 252 9.73 -9.90 26.10
CA SER A 252 10.38 -10.34 24.87
C SER A 252 10.94 -9.18 24.05
N PHE A 253 12.13 -9.34 23.49
CA PHE A 253 12.72 -8.35 22.58
C PHE A 253 12.06 -8.34 21.18
N LYS A 254 11.19 -9.32 20.87
CA LYS A 254 10.57 -9.46 19.53
C LYS A 254 9.39 -8.55 19.27
N GLY A 255 8.71 -8.10 20.32
CA GLY A 255 7.53 -7.27 20.16
C GLY A 255 6.19 -8.00 20.23
N SER A 256 5.12 -7.21 20.21
CA SER A 256 3.73 -7.70 20.12
C SER A 256 3.23 -7.87 18.67
N GLY A 257 3.99 -7.38 17.69
CA GLY A 257 3.59 -7.30 16.27
C GLY A 257 4.19 -8.36 15.33
N TYR A 258 4.77 -9.45 15.84
CA TYR A 258 5.41 -10.46 14.98
C TYR A 258 4.40 -11.18 14.09
N VAL A 259 4.27 -10.69 12.85
CA VAL A 259 3.49 -11.27 11.74
C VAL A 259 4.41 -11.38 10.52
N ARG A 260 4.19 -12.36 9.63
CA ARG A 260 4.92 -12.43 8.35
C ARG A 260 4.73 -11.11 7.57
N GLY A 261 5.84 -10.44 7.25
CA GLY A 261 5.93 -9.09 6.67
C GLY A 261 6.12 -7.94 7.68
N GLY A 262 6.16 -8.22 8.98
CA GLY A 262 6.30 -7.23 10.05
C GLY A 262 7.74 -6.80 10.35
N ILE A 263 7.87 -5.78 11.20
CA ILE A 263 9.16 -5.33 11.74
C ILE A 263 9.30 -5.77 13.21
N PHE A 264 10.54 -5.82 13.69
CA PHE A 264 10.84 -5.94 15.12
C PHE A 264 10.75 -4.54 15.74
N ASP A 265 9.70 -4.30 16.53
CA ASP A 265 9.34 -2.97 17.05
C ASP A 265 10.00 -2.62 18.40
N ARG A 266 10.63 -3.59 19.05
CA ARG A 266 11.30 -3.42 20.36
C ARG A 266 12.82 -3.35 20.28
N ILE A 267 13.44 -3.63 19.14
CA ILE A 267 14.89 -3.57 18.99
C ILE A 267 15.31 -2.78 17.77
N GLN A 268 16.39 -2.01 17.93
CA GLN A 268 17.00 -1.23 16.87
C GLN A 268 18.50 -1.16 17.10
N LEU A 269 19.28 -1.34 16.03
CA LEU A 269 20.74 -1.17 16.09
C LEU A 269 21.09 0.28 15.78
N ILE A 270 21.98 0.85 16.58
CA ILE A 270 22.47 2.23 16.46
C ILE A 270 24.00 2.22 16.43
N GLN A 271 24.60 2.84 15.42
CA GLN A 271 26.06 3.03 15.31
C GLN A 271 26.36 4.43 14.76
N GLY A 272 26.76 5.36 15.63
CA GLY A 272 26.86 6.77 15.26
C GLY A 272 25.52 7.26 14.68
N ASP A 273 25.54 7.71 13.42
CA ASP A 273 24.34 8.16 12.69
C ASP A 273 23.56 7.02 12.01
N ILE A 274 24.13 5.81 11.98
CA ILE A 274 23.55 4.64 11.32
C ILE A 274 22.50 4.01 12.20
N SER A 275 21.35 3.68 11.58
CA SER A 275 20.27 2.95 12.21
C SER A 275 19.88 1.74 11.40
N VAL A 276 19.65 0.62 12.08
CA VAL A 276 19.11 -0.57 11.45
C VAL A 276 17.95 -1.11 12.26
N ARG A 277 16.75 -1.06 11.66
CA ARG A 277 15.56 -1.75 12.14
C ARG A 277 15.37 -3.06 11.38
N PHE A 278 15.10 -4.12 12.12
CA PHE A 278 15.02 -5.46 11.55
C PHE A 278 13.60 -5.79 11.09
N ARG A 279 13.52 -6.57 10.00
CA ARG A 279 12.28 -7.09 9.42
C ARG A 279 12.29 -8.61 9.42
N ASP A 280 11.13 -9.23 9.28
CA ASP A 280 10.97 -10.69 9.21
C ASP A 280 11.90 -11.37 8.16
N ARG A 281 12.15 -10.73 7.01
CA ARG A 281 13.05 -11.26 5.97
C ARG A 281 14.53 -11.24 6.35
N GLN A 282 14.91 -10.38 7.29
CA GLN A 282 16.29 -10.27 7.79
C GLN A 282 16.52 -11.17 9.00
N HIS A 283 15.51 -11.93 9.40
CA HIS A 283 15.48 -12.67 10.64
C HIS A 283 15.58 -14.19 10.41
N GLN A 284 16.11 -14.91 11.40
CA GLN A 284 16.05 -16.37 11.50
C GLN A 284 15.99 -16.77 12.97
N ARG A 285 15.10 -17.71 13.31
CA ARG A 285 15.08 -18.30 14.65
C ARG A 285 16.24 -19.28 14.78
N VAL A 286 16.99 -19.17 15.86
CA VAL A 286 18.01 -20.14 16.27
C VAL A 286 17.36 -21.04 17.32
N ARG A 287 17.41 -22.36 17.10
CA ARG A 287 16.74 -23.32 17.99
C ARG A 287 17.54 -23.61 19.25
N GLU A 288 18.85 -23.69 19.11
CA GLU A 288 19.75 -24.10 20.18
C GLU A 288 21.07 -23.33 20.04
N ILE A 289 21.64 -22.95 21.18
CA ILE A 289 22.97 -22.36 21.26
C ILE A 289 23.94 -23.51 21.52
N ALA A 290 24.88 -23.72 20.60
CA ALA A 290 25.77 -24.89 20.61
C ALA A 290 26.86 -24.83 21.70
N THR A 291 27.02 -23.67 22.35
CA THR A 291 28.10 -23.46 23.33
C THR A 291 27.82 -24.17 24.65
N ASP A 292 28.78 -24.96 25.11
CA ASP A 292 28.75 -25.57 26.43
C ASP A 292 28.67 -24.51 27.54
N GLY A 293 27.76 -24.73 28.49
CA GLY A 293 27.53 -23.83 29.63
C GLY A 293 26.64 -22.62 29.33
N ALA A 294 26.07 -22.50 28.12
CA ALA A 294 25.09 -21.48 27.81
C ALA A 294 23.79 -21.69 28.61
N PRO A 295 23.17 -20.62 29.14
CA PRO A 295 21.88 -20.73 29.81
C PRO A 295 20.76 -21.06 28.80
N ALA A 296 19.66 -21.60 29.30
CA ALA A 296 18.47 -21.79 28.47
C ALA A 296 17.83 -20.43 28.11
N PHE A 297 17.59 -20.22 26.82
CA PHE A 297 16.94 -19.03 26.28
C PHE A 297 15.50 -19.33 25.85
N THR A 298 14.57 -18.40 26.11
CA THR A 298 13.19 -18.50 25.63
C THR A 298 13.07 -18.04 24.18
N GLU A 299 14.01 -17.21 23.74
CA GLU A 299 14.08 -16.70 22.37
C GLU A 299 15.55 -16.48 21.97
N ALA A 300 15.92 -16.93 20.78
CA ALA A 300 17.24 -16.74 20.19
C ALA A 300 17.10 -16.56 18.68
N ASP A 301 17.65 -15.48 18.15
CA ASP A 301 17.33 -15.03 16.80
C ASP A 301 18.52 -14.32 16.16
N LEU A 302 18.81 -14.70 14.91
CA LEU A 302 19.78 -14.05 14.05
C LEU A 302 19.11 -12.92 13.27
N PHE A 303 19.81 -11.80 13.18
CA PHE A 303 19.39 -10.62 12.45
C PHE A 303 20.47 -10.17 11.48
N ILE A 304 20.11 -10.09 10.20
CA ILE A 304 21.00 -9.65 9.13
C ILE A 304 20.95 -8.13 9.03
N ILE A 305 22.13 -7.51 9.14
CA ILE A 305 22.39 -6.10 8.91
C ILE A 305 22.67 -5.91 7.42
N PRO A 306 21.87 -5.10 6.68
CA PRO A 306 22.06 -4.91 5.25
C PRO A 306 23.36 -4.17 4.89
N ALA A 307 24.00 -4.53 3.78
CA ALA A 307 25.23 -3.89 3.29
C ALA A 307 25.11 -2.37 3.06
N GLY A 308 23.94 -1.91 2.59
CA GLY A 308 23.68 -0.48 2.36
C GLY A 308 23.50 0.35 3.64
N SER A 309 23.61 -0.25 4.84
CA SER A 309 23.48 0.49 6.11
C SER A 309 24.72 1.33 6.44
N GLY A 310 25.88 1.00 5.87
CA GLY A 310 27.16 1.61 6.25
C GLY A 310 27.73 1.10 7.57
N PHE A 311 27.16 0.02 8.14
CA PHE A 311 27.61 -0.58 9.39
C PHE A 311 29.07 -1.05 9.31
N ASP A 312 29.87 -0.64 10.29
CA ASP A 312 31.24 -1.08 10.48
C ASP A 312 31.33 -2.03 11.69
N PRO A 313 31.57 -3.33 11.49
CA PRO A 313 31.65 -4.30 12.59
C PRO A 313 32.85 -4.09 13.52
N ALA A 314 33.87 -3.33 13.09
CA ALA A 314 35.04 -3.03 13.90
C ALA A 314 34.82 -1.82 14.85
N SER A 315 33.78 -1.03 14.59
CA SER A 315 33.39 0.12 15.40
C SER A 315 32.39 -0.28 16.48
N GLU A 316 32.31 0.52 17.54
CA GLU A 316 31.31 0.31 18.59
C GLU A 316 29.89 0.58 18.07
N PHE A 317 28.92 -0.18 18.57
CA PHE A 317 27.50 0.02 18.28
C PHE A 317 26.69 -0.35 19.51
N ARG A 318 25.40 -0.04 19.51
CA ARG A 318 24.49 -0.48 20.56
C ARG A 318 23.20 -1.02 19.99
N LEU A 319 22.67 -2.05 20.64
CA LEU A 319 21.32 -2.52 20.39
C LEU A 319 20.40 -1.88 21.43
N GLN A 320 19.52 -1.00 20.98
CA GLN A 320 18.55 -0.33 21.83
C GLN A 320 17.31 -1.21 21.98
N LEU A 321 16.87 -1.40 23.22
CA LEU A 321 15.66 -2.12 23.60
C LEU A 321 14.58 -1.11 24.01
N LEU A 322 13.41 -1.19 23.39
CA LEU A 322 12.25 -0.38 23.75
C LEU A 322 11.33 -1.14 24.71
N VAL A 323 11.22 -0.63 25.93
CA VAL A 323 10.32 -1.14 26.98
C VAL A 323 9.06 -0.30 27.01
N GLN A 324 7.90 -0.95 27.01
CA GLN A 324 6.60 -0.28 27.02
C GLN A 324 5.86 -0.52 28.36
N ARG A 325 5.12 0.48 28.83
CA ARG A 325 4.20 0.41 29.97
C ARG A 325 2.79 0.80 29.55
N ALA A 326 1.81 -0.05 29.81
CA ALA A 326 0.42 0.21 29.44
C ALA A 326 -0.27 1.14 30.46
N ILE A 327 -0.66 2.35 30.02
CA ILE A 327 -1.33 3.37 30.83
C ILE A 327 -2.82 3.52 30.51
N GLY A 328 -3.33 2.80 29.50
CA GLY A 328 -4.74 2.77 29.12
C GLY A 328 -5.14 1.45 28.48
N ALA A 329 -6.38 1.38 27.96
CA ALA A 329 -6.83 0.23 27.17
C ALA A 329 -6.05 0.12 25.84
N ILE A 330 -5.58 1.25 25.33
CA ILE A 330 -4.79 1.35 24.10
C ILE A 330 -3.50 2.16 24.31
N ASP A 331 -3.45 3.05 25.30
CA ASP A 331 -2.32 3.96 25.51
C ASP A 331 -1.14 3.31 26.23
N LYS A 332 0.08 3.67 25.80
CA LYS A 332 1.33 3.13 26.32
C LYS A 332 2.41 4.22 26.37
N VAL A 333 3.27 4.15 27.38
CA VAL A 333 4.47 4.98 27.53
C VAL A 333 5.69 4.10 27.29
N PHE A 334 6.77 4.66 26.75
CA PHE A 334 7.94 3.90 26.32
C PHE A 334 9.23 4.47 26.93
N LEU A 335 10.20 3.58 27.17
CA LEU A 335 11.55 3.90 27.58
C LEU A 335 12.55 3.07 26.78
N THR A 336 13.74 3.61 26.55
CA THR A 336 14.82 2.94 25.82
C THR A 336 15.94 2.51 26.76
N PHE A 337 16.46 1.31 26.56
CA PHE A 337 17.62 0.77 27.27
C PHE A 337 18.67 0.30 26.27
N ASP A 338 19.92 0.71 26.45
CA ASP A 338 20.97 0.46 25.47
C ASP A 338 21.88 -0.71 25.89
N LEU A 339 22.04 -1.69 25.00
CA LEU A 339 23.04 -2.74 25.10
C LEU A 339 24.23 -2.40 24.19
N GLY A 340 25.25 -1.79 24.77
CA GLY A 340 26.50 -1.46 24.07
C GLY A 340 27.32 -2.69 23.69
N TYR A 341 27.87 -2.69 22.48
CA TYR A 341 28.70 -3.74 21.92
C TYR A 341 29.96 -3.16 21.28
N ARG A 342 31.10 -3.78 21.59
CA ARG A 342 32.39 -3.49 20.98
C ARG A 342 33.07 -4.82 20.71
N LEU A 343 33.39 -5.09 19.45
CA LEU A 343 34.07 -6.32 19.09
C LEU A 343 35.46 -6.36 19.76
N PRO A 344 35.81 -7.43 20.50
CA PRO A 344 37.11 -7.53 21.15
C PRO A 344 38.25 -7.45 20.14
N ALA A 345 39.31 -6.72 20.49
CA ALA A 345 40.42 -6.41 19.57
C ALA A 345 41.11 -7.66 18.99
N ARG A 346 41.02 -8.80 19.66
CA ARG A 346 41.56 -10.09 19.19
C ARG A 346 40.92 -10.61 17.91
N TYR A 347 39.68 -10.20 17.61
CA TYR A 347 38.96 -10.57 16.39
C TYR A 347 39.20 -9.57 15.26
N LEU A 348 40.05 -8.57 15.47
CA LEU A 348 40.36 -7.52 14.53
C LEU A 348 41.82 -7.62 14.08
N LYS A 349 42.04 -7.52 12.78
CA LYS A 349 43.36 -7.31 12.17
C LYS A 349 43.45 -5.90 11.60
N SER A 350 44.64 -5.31 11.63
CA SER A 350 44.92 -4.03 10.99
C SER A 350 45.28 -4.26 9.52
N GLU A 351 44.54 -3.64 8.60
CA GLU A 351 44.97 -3.52 7.21
C GLU A 351 45.60 -2.13 6.97
N PRO A 352 46.77 -2.05 6.34
CA PRO A 352 47.36 -0.77 5.99
C PRO A 352 46.46 -0.05 4.99
N VAL A 353 46.10 1.19 5.30
CA VAL A 353 45.36 2.06 4.39
C VAL A 353 46.28 2.37 3.22
N ALA A 354 46.05 1.74 2.07
CA ALA A 354 46.63 2.22 0.83
C ALA A 354 46.12 3.66 0.61
N SER A 355 47.03 4.62 0.67
CA SER A 355 46.76 6.02 0.35
C SER A 355 46.31 6.14 -1.10
N THR A 356 45.01 5.97 -1.35
CA THR A 356 44.39 6.46 -2.58
C THR A 356 44.08 7.94 -2.38
N ALA A 357 44.87 8.76 -3.06
CA ALA A 357 44.58 10.15 -3.31
C ALA A 357 43.11 10.32 -3.73
N ALA A 358 42.51 11.39 -3.25
CA ALA A 358 41.16 11.84 -3.59
C ALA A 358 40.86 11.61 -5.08
N ALA A 359 40.01 10.62 -5.37
CA ALA A 359 39.34 10.54 -6.65
C ALA A 359 38.24 11.63 -6.67
N PRO A 360 38.14 12.45 -7.72
CA PRO A 360 37.09 13.45 -7.80
C PRO A 360 35.72 12.79 -7.83
N GLY A 361 34.76 13.47 -7.19
CA GLY A 361 33.42 13.02 -6.86
C GLY A 361 32.80 12.01 -7.82
N VAL A 362 32.39 10.87 -7.26
CA VAL A 362 31.42 10.00 -7.89
C VAL A 362 30.13 10.82 -8.05
N PRO A 363 29.63 11.05 -9.27
CA PRO A 363 28.36 11.74 -9.44
C PRO A 363 27.26 10.92 -8.76
N ALA A 364 26.31 11.59 -8.13
CA ALA A 364 25.09 11.03 -7.52
C ALA A 364 24.16 10.25 -8.48
N ALA A 365 24.65 9.85 -9.66
CA ALA A 365 23.92 9.13 -10.69
C ALA A 365 23.90 7.60 -10.51
N SER A 366 24.74 7.01 -9.64
CA SER A 366 24.73 5.55 -9.41
C SER A 366 23.65 5.08 -8.43
N ALA A 367 23.25 5.91 -7.47
CA ALA A 367 22.14 5.60 -6.55
C ALA A 367 20.79 5.48 -7.29
N ALA A 368 20.59 6.27 -8.35
CA ALA A 368 19.41 6.20 -9.22
C ALA A 368 19.42 4.98 -10.17
N GLY A 369 20.58 4.35 -10.39
CA GLY A 369 20.72 3.13 -11.18
C GLY A 369 20.35 1.88 -10.38
N ASP A 370 20.79 1.82 -9.13
CA ASP A 370 20.47 0.72 -8.21
C ASP A 370 19.00 0.75 -7.77
N GLU A 371 18.39 1.92 -7.60
CA GLU A 371 16.94 2.03 -7.35
C GLU A 371 16.09 1.56 -8.54
N ARG A 372 16.51 1.84 -9.78
CA ARG A 372 15.81 1.36 -10.99
C ARG A 372 15.98 -0.16 -11.17
N ALA A 373 17.15 -0.71 -10.87
CA ALA A 373 17.40 -2.15 -10.89
C ALA A 373 16.66 -2.90 -9.76
N ALA A 374 16.58 -2.32 -8.56
CA ALA A 374 15.81 -2.85 -7.43
C ALA A 374 14.29 -2.78 -7.71
N THR A 375 13.81 -1.71 -8.34
CA THR A 375 12.41 -1.54 -8.76
C THR A 375 12.05 -2.51 -9.90
N GLN A 376 12.95 -2.74 -10.87
CA GLN A 376 12.77 -3.75 -11.92
C GLN A 376 12.68 -5.18 -11.35
N LYS A 377 13.42 -5.50 -10.29
CA LYS A 377 13.33 -6.81 -9.61
C LYS A 377 12.10 -6.93 -8.70
N LEU A 378 11.43 -5.84 -8.34
CA LEU A 378 10.28 -5.86 -7.43
C LEU A 378 8.98 -6.24 -8.14
N TRP A 379 8.67 -5.65 -9.29
CA TRP A 379 7.41 -5.95 -10.00
C TRP A 379 7.38 -7.38 -10.53
N LEU A 380 8.50 -7.91 -11.03
CA LEU A 380 8.62 -9.32 -11.45
C LEU A 380 8.24 -10.29 -10.32
N ARG A 381 8.71 -10.01 -9.10
CA ARG A 381 8.37 -10.81 -7.90
C ARG A 381 6.90 -10.66 -7.49
N ILE A 382 6.31 -9.47 -7.62
CA ILE A 382 4.89 -9.25 -7.35
C ILE A 382 4.01 -10.02 -8.34
N TRP A 383 4.39 -10.02 -9.62
CA TRP A 383 3.69 -10.76 -10.68
C TRP A 383 3.78 -12.27 -10.46
N GLU A 384 4.94 -12.77 -10.04
CA GLU A 384 5.10 -14.18 -9.68
C GLU A 384 4.26 -14.56 -8.45
N ALA A 385 4.26 -13.73 -7.42
CA ALA A 385 3.47 -13.97 -6.21
C ALA A 385 1.95 -13.92 -6.44
N ARG A 386 1.48 -13.09 -7.39
CA ARG A 386 0.05 -12.92 -7.73
C ARG A 386 -0.39 -13.74 -8.96
N LYS A 387 0.42 -14.72 -9.40
CA LYS A 387 0.16 -15.51 -10.62
C LYS A 387 -1.22 -16.18 -10.65
N ILE A 388 -1.70 -16.70 -9.51
CA ILE A 388 -3.02 -17.34 -9.41
C ILE A 388 -4.12 -16.31 -9.65
N ASP A 389 -4.04 -15.12 -9.04
CA ASP A 389 -5.03 -14.06 -9.22
C ASP A 389 -5.06 -13.57 -10.68
N ILE A 390 -3.88 -13.44 -11.30
CA ILE A 390 -3.76 -13.06 -12.72
C ILE A 390 -4.45 -14.10 -13.61
N LEU A 391 -4.23 -15.39 -13.37
CA LEU A 391 -4.87 -16.47 -14.14
C LEU A 391 -6.39 -16.48 -13.99
N ILE A 392 -6.90 -16.26 -12.77
CA ILE A 392 -8.35 -16.18 -12.51
C ILE A 392 -8.95 -15.00 -13.27
N LEU A 393 -8.34 -13.81 -13.18
CA LEU A 393 -8.82 -12.63 -13.87
C LEU A 393 -8.73 -12.76 -15.39
N ALA A 394 -7.62 -13.28 -15.91
CA ALA A 394 -7.44 -13.54 -17.34
C ALA A 394 -8.49 -14.54 -17.84
N GLY A 395 -8.77 -15.59 -17.08
CA GLY A 395 -9.85 -16.54 -17.37
C GLY A 395 -11.24 -15.88 -17.39
N ALA A 396 -11.53 -14.99 -16.44
CA ALA A 396 -12.78 -14.24 -16.41
C ALA A 396 -12.94 -13.28 -17.60
N VAL A 397 -11.87 -12.57 -17.98
CA VAL A 397 -11.85 -11.70 -19.17
C VAL A 397 -12.00 -12.51 -20.45
N ALA A 398 -11.32 -13.65 -20.57
CA ALA A 398 -11.43 -14.55 -21.72
C ALA A 398 -12.86 -15.11 -21.84
N LEU A 399 -13.45 -15.57 -20.74
CA LEU A 399 -14.83 -16.03 -20.68
C LEU A 399 -15.81 -14.93 -21.12
N LEU A 400 -15.66 -13.71 -20.60
CA LEU A 400 -16.51 -12.58 -20.98
C LEU A 400 -16.35 -12.23 -22.46
N SER A 401 -15.12 -12.26 -22.97
CA SER A 401 -14.82 -12.01 -24.39
C SER A 401 -15.47 -13.07 -25.29
N ALA A 402 -15.43 -14.34 -24.88
CA ALA A 402 -16.13 -15.42 -25.57
C ALA A 402 -17.65 -15.21 -25.56
N VAL A 403 -18.24 -14.78 -24.43
CA VAL A 403 -19.67 -14.45 -24.36
C VAL A 403 -20.04 -13.35 -25.33
N PHE A 404 -19.21 -12.31 -25.49
CA PHE A 404 -19.48 -11.25 -26.44
C PHE A 404 -19.35 -11.70 -27.90
N PHE A 405 -18.40 -12.58 -28.21
CA PHE A 405 -18.25 -13.15 -29.55
C PHE A 405 -19.42 -14.10 -29.90
N PHE A 406 -19.83 -14.94 -28.95
CA PHE A 406 -20.93 -15.90 -29.07
C PHE A 406 -22.25 -15.39 -28.46
N GLN A 407 -22.46 -14.07 -28.46
CA GLN A 407 -23.60 -13.44 -27.77
C GLN A 407 -24.96 -13.96 -28.26
N MET A 408 -25.08 -14.34 -29.54
CA MET A 408 -26.33 -14.83 -30.11
C MET A 408 -26.69 -16.22 -29.56
N GLN A 409 -25.69 -17.07 -29.37
CA GLN A 409 -25.86 -18.41 -28.80
C GLN A 409 -26.19 -18.31 -27.31
N VAL A 410 -25.48 -17.45 -26.56
CA VAL A 410 -25.71 -17.25 -25.12
C VAL A 410 -27.11 -16.70 -24.85
N THR A 411 -27.52 -15.67 -25.61
CA THR A 411 -28.80 -14.97 -25.37
C THR A 411 -30.04 -15.72 -25.86
N ARG A 412 -29.88 -16.90 -26.47
CA ARG A 412 -30.99 -17.76 -26.89
C ARG A 412 -31.83 -18.28 -25.71
N HIS A 413 -31.19 -18.51 -24.57
CA HIS A 413 -31.86 -19.01 -23.37
C HIS A 413 -31.89 -17.92 -22.28
N GLU A 414 -33.07 -17.38 -21.99
CA GLU A 414 -33.26 -16.32 -20.99
C GLU A 414 -32.77 -16.73 -19.60
N ARG A 415 -33.18 -17.91 -19.12
CA ARG A 415 -32.81 -18.40 -17.78
C ARG A 415 -31.30 -18.57 -17.62
N PHE A 416 -30.64 -19.11 -18.63
CA PHE A 416 -29.18 -19.27 -18.64
C PHE A 416 -28.48 -17.91 -18.60
N THR A 417 -28.87 -16.99 -19.50
CA THR A 417 -28.29 -15.65 -19.56
C THR A 417 -28.48 -14.87 -18.26
N PHE A 418 -29.66 -15.00 -17.65
CA PHE A 418 -29.97 -14.40 -16.37
C PHE A 418 -29.03 -14.89 -15.26
N TRP A 419 -28.95 -16.20 -15.03
CA TRP A 419 -28.11 -16.76 -13.97
C TRP A 419 -26.63 -16.54 -14.23
N PHE A 420 -26.19 -16.68 -15.49
CA PHE A 420 -24.82 -16.36 -15.88
C PHE A 420 -24.44 -14.92 -15.52
N ARG A 421 -25.30 -13.96 -15.87
CA ARG A 421 -25.08 -12.54 -15.53
C ARG A 421 -24.98 -12.34 -14.01
N ILE A 422 -25.88 -12.94 -13.24
CA ILE A 422 -25.87 -12.80 -11.77
C ILE A 422 -24.59 -13.39 -11.17
N VAL A 423 -24.22 -14.60 -11.56
CA VAL A 423 -22.98 -15.24 -11.08
C VAL A 423 -21.76 -14.39 -11.43
N PHE A 424 -21.69 -13.87 -12.66
CA PHE A 424 -20.57 -13.03 -13.09
C PHE A 424 -20.50 -11.71 -12.32
N LEU A 425 -21.63 -11.05 -12.07
CA LEU A 425 -21.68 -9.81 -11.29
C LEU A 425 -21.33 -10.05 -9.82
N VAL A 426 -21.78 -11.17 -9.22
CA VAL A 426 -21.40 -11.55 -7.85
C VAL A 426 -19.90 -11.84 -7.77
N PHE A 427 -19.34 -12.56 -8.73
CA PHE A 427 -17.90 -12.78 -8.83
C PHE A 427 -17.13 -11.45 -8.94
N THR A 428 -17.60 -10.54 -9.79
CA THR A 428 -16.97 -9.22 -9.98
C THR A 428 -17.06 -8.37 -8.71
N LEU A 429 -18.19 -8.37 -8.00
CA LEU A 429 -18.33 -7.61 -6.77
C LEU A 429 -17.47 -8.18 -5.63
N VAL A 430 -17.58 -9.48 -5.38
CA VAL A 430 -16.98 -10.13 -4.21
C VAL A 430 -15.50 -10.37 -4.44
N TRP A 431 -15.13 -11.07 -5.52
CA TRP A 431 -13.76 -11.47 -5.76
C TRP A 431 -12.93 -10.31 -6.32
N LEU A 432 -13.37 -9.70 -7.43
CA LEU A 432 -12.60 -8.60 -8.04
C LEU A 432 -12.64 -7.33 -7.19
N GLY A 433 -13.81 -7.00 -6.64
CA GLY A 433 -14.01 -5.83 -5.78
C GLY A 433 -13.46 -6.00 -4.36
N TRP A 434 -14.14 -6.76 -3.50
CA TRP A 434 -13.82 -6.79 -2.06
C TRP A 434 -12.60 -7.64 -1.68
N ILE A 435 -12.27 -8.70 -2.42
CA ILE A 435 -11.11 -9.55 -2.12
C ILE A 435 -9.85 -8.92 -2.74
N GLN A 436 -9.88 -8.61 -4.03
CA GLN A 436 -8.70 -8.16 -4.77
C GLN A 436 -8.51 -6.64 -4.81
N ASN A 437 -9.54 -5.84 -4.49
CA ASN A 437 -9.54 -4.37 -4.59
C ASN A 437 -9.21 -3.84 -6.00
N ALA A 438 -9.43 -4.65 -7.03
CA ALA A 438 -9.11 -4.32 -8.42
C ALA A 438 -10.28 -3.54 -9.06
N GLN A 439 -10.26 -2.23 -8.88
CA GLN A 439 -11.28 -1.31 -9.39
C GLN A 439 -10.60 -0.19 -10.19
N LEU A 440 -11.02 0.01 -11.44
CA LEU A 440 -10.59 1.19 -12.19
C LEU A 440 -11.32 2.41 -11.67
N SER A 441 -10.61 3.54 -11.62
CA SER A 441 -11.07 4.85 -11.15
C SER A 441 -10.70 5.93 -12.18
N VAL A 442 -11.32 7.11 -12.06
CA VAL A 442 -10.92 8.27 -12.86
C VAL A 442 -9.46 8.65 -12.62
N VAL A 443 -8.97 8.48 -11.38
CA VAL A 443 -7.57 8.74 -11.01
C VAL A 443 -6.61 7.95 -11.89
N ASN A 444 -6.91 6.69 -12.19
CA ASN A 444 -6.06 5.89 -13.07
C ASN A 444 -5.99 6.46 -14.49
N VAL A 445 -7.09 7.02 -14.98
CA VAL A 445 -7.14 7.68 -16.30
C VAL A 445 -6.34 8.97 -16.25
N LEU A 446 -6.55 9.81 -15.24
CA LEU A 446 -5.83 11.09 -15.07
C LEU A 446 -4.32 10.86 -14.91
N ALA A 447 -3.92 9.86 -14.12
CA ALA A 447 -2.54 9.47 -13.94
C ALA A 447 -1.91 9.01 -15.27
N PHE A 448 -2.63 8.24 -16.08
CA PHE A 448 -2.17 7.84 -17.42
C PHE A 448 -1.94 9.06 -18.32
N PHE A 449 -2.92 9.97 -18.43
CA PHE A 449 -2.77 11.18 -19.25
C PHE A 449 -1.68 12.11 -18.75
N SER A 450 -1.56 12.31 -17.43
CA SER A 450 -0.48 13.11 -16.84
C SER A 450 0.90 12.46 -17.03
N SER A 451 0.97 11.13 -17.13
CA SER A 451 2.21 10.41 -17.43
C SER A 451 2.63 10.49 -18.89
N LEU A 452 1.72 10.89 -19.81
CA LEU A 452 2.07 11.20 -21.20
C LEU A 452 2.67 12.60 -21.34
N THR A 453 2.37 13.51 -20.41
CA THR A 453 2.90 14.89 -20.40
C THR A 453 4.11 15.08 -19.49
N SER A 454 4.42 14.11 -18.62
CA SER A 454 5.53 14.13 -17.65
C SER A 454 6.48 12.95 -17.91
N GLU A 455 7.70 12.94 -17.38
CA GLU A 455 8.65 11.83 -17.57
C GLU A 455 8.02 10.46 -17.27
N PHE A 456 8.00 9.61 -18.29
CA PHE A 456 7.21 8.39 -18.33
C PHE A 456 7.80 7.28 -17.44
N SER A 457 7.06 6.82 -16.43
CA SER A 457 7.45 5.69 -15.59
C SER A 457 6.35 4.61 -15.48
N TRP A 458 6.52 3.51 -16.22
CA TRP A 458 5.64 2.33 -16.16
C TRP A 458 5.59 1.63 -14.80
N ASN A 459 6.54 1.94 -13.92
CA ASN A 459 6.73 1.22 -12.67
C ASN A 459 5.49 1.29 -11.77
N ALA A 460 4.81 2.45 -11.68
CA ALA A 460 3.61 2.58 -10.86
C ALA A 460 2.45 1.69 -11.34
N PHE A 461 2.30 1.52 -12.65
CA PHE A 461 1.26 0.67 -13.24
C PHE A 461 1.59 -0.83 -13.12
N LEU A 462 2.86 -1.20 -13.18
CA LEU A 462 3.30 -2.61 -13.10
C LEU A 462 3.24 -3.19 -11.68
N LEU A 463 3.14 -2.35 -10.65
CA LEU A 463 3.04 -2.78 -9.25
C LEU A 463 1.67 -3.40 -8.91
N ASP A 464 0.61 -3.10 -9.67
CA ASP A 464 -0.70 -3.74 -9.54
C ASP A 464 -1.03 -4.55 -10.81
N PRO A 465 -0.69 -5.85 -10.84
CA PRO A 465 -0.86 -6.67 -12.04
C PRO A 465 -2.32 -6.85 -12.45
N LEU A 466 -3.28 -6.77 -11.52
CA LEU A 466 -4.69 -6.95 -11.81
C LEU A 466 -5.28 -5.69 -12.46
N VAL A 467 -4.97 -4.52 -11.92
CA VAL A 467 -5.36 -3.24 -12.52
C VAL A 467 -4.72 -3.07 -13.89
N PHE A 468 -3.46 -3.49 -14.05
CA PHE A 468 -2.78 -3.51 -15.34
C PHE A 468 -3.53 -4.39 -16.36
N LEU A 469 -3.85 -5.64 -16.01
CA LEU A 469 -4.59 -6.53 -16.90
C LEU A 469 -5.99 -5.98 -17.24
N LEU A 470 -6.69 -5.38 -16.26
CA LEU A 470 -7.97 -4.72 -16.50
C LEU A 470 -7.83 -3.57 -17.49
N TRP A 471 -6.78 -2.75 -17.40
CA TRP A 471 -6.54 -1.67 -18.37
C TRP A 471 -6.41 -2.16 -19.81
N PHE A 472 -5.62 -3.21 -20.03
CA PHE A 472 -5.48 -3.82 -21.36
C PHE A 472 -6.79 -4.45 -21.83
N SER A 473 -7.53 -5.10 -20.91
CA SER A 473 -8.86 -5.63 -21.20
C SER A 473 -9.84 -4.52 -21.60
N VAL A 474 -9.82 -3.38 -20.91
CA VAL A 474 -10.67 -2.22 -21.23
C VAL A 474 -10.26 -1.60 -22.56
N ALA A 475 -8.97 -1.43 -22.82
CA ALA A 475 -8.49 -0.91 -24.11
C ALA A 475 -8.93 -1.81 -25.28
N ALA A 476 -8.77 -3.13 -25.15
CA ALA A 476 -9.27 -4.09 -26.13
C ALA A 476 -10.80 -4.02 -26.26
N ALA A 477 -11.51 -3.98 -25.14
CA ALA A 477 -12.97 -3.91 -25.14
C ALA A 477 -13.51 -2.63 -25.80
N LEU A 478 -12.88 -1.48 -25.58
CA LEU A 478 -13.24 -0.21 -26.20
C LEU A 478 -13.17 -0.29 -27.72
N LEU A 479 -12.16 -0.98 -28.25
CA LEU A 479 -11.95 -1.14 -29.69
C LEU A 479 -13.03 -2.03 -30.35
N PHE A 480 -13.40 -3.15 -29.71
CA PHE A 480 -14.31 -4.14 -30.30
C PHE A 480 -15.79 -3.96 -29.92
N TRP A 481 -16.09 -3.64 -28.66
CA TRP A 481 -17.46 -3.60 -28.11
C TRP A 481 -17.83 -2.25 -27.48
N GLY A 482 -16.88 -1.34 -27.30
CA GLY A 482 -17.04 -0.08 -26.59
C GLY A 482 -16.97 -0.26 -25.06
N ARG A 483 -17.33 0.79 -24.30
CA ARG A 483 -17.15 0.83 -22.84
C ARG A 483 -18.02 -0.16 -22.06
N GLY A 484 -19.07 -0.69 -22.68
CA GLY A 484 -20.09 -1.49 -22.02
C GLY A 484 -19.57 -2.79 -21.42
N ALA A 485 -18.52 -3.39 -22.01
CA ALA A 485 -17.92 -4.61 -21.45
C ALA A 485 -17.37 -4.37 -20.03
N TYR A 486 -16.72 -3.23 -19.78
CA TYR A 486 -16.24 -2.90 -18.44
C TYR A 486 -17.36 -2.46 -17.51
N CYS A 487 -18.03 -1.35 -17.84
CA CYS A 487 -19.02 -0.73 -16.95
C CYS A 487 -20.25 -1.63 -16.67
N GLY A 488 -20.58 -2.54 -17.59
CA GLY A 488 -21.70 -3.45 -17.47
C GLY A 488 -21.40 -4.81 -16.84
N TRP A 489 -20.14 -5.26 -16.84
CA TRP A 489 -19.76 -6.61 -16.39
C TRP A 489 -18.58 -6.62 -15.42
N LEU A 490 -17.47 -5.93 -15.73
CA LEU A 490 -16.21 -6.00 -14.95
C LEU A 490 -16.07 -4.91 -13.87
N CYS A 491 -17.00 -3.96 -13.75
CA CYS A 491 -16.94 -2.91 -12.73
C CYS A 491 -17.63 -3.38 -11.43
N PRO A 492 -16.88 -3.60 -10.32
CA PRO A 492 -17.45 -3.97 -9.02
C PRO A 492 -18.55 -3.04 -8.53
N PHE A 493 -18.34 -1.72 -8.61
CA PHE A 493 -19.37 -0.77 -8.18
C PHE A 493 -20.63 -0.83 -9.06
N GLY A 494 -20.47 -1.03 -10.37
CA GLY A 494 -21.59 -1.25 -11.27
C GLY A 494 -22.38 -2.53 -10.93
N ALA A 495 -21.66 -3.61 -10.59
CA ALA A 495 -22.25 -4.85 -10.13
C ALA A 495 -23.02 -4.65 -8.81
N LEU A 496 -22.46 -3.92 -7.85
CA LEU A 496 -23.13 -3.56 -6.61
C LEU A 496 -24.47 -2.84 -6.85
N GLN A 497 -24.49 -1.85 -7.74
CA GLN A 497 -25.72 -1.11 -8.07
C GLN A 497 -26.79 -1.99 -8.73
N GLU A 498 -26.39 -2.88 -9.63
CA GLU A 498 -27.34 -3.77 -10.30
C GLU A 498 -27.88 -4.84 -9.34
N LEU A 499 -27.02 -5.45 -8.52
CA LEU A 499 -27.43 -6.46 -7.54
C LEU A 499 -28.34 -5.87 -6.46
N THR A 500 -28.01 -4.68 -5.94
CA THR A 500 -28.85 -3.98 -4.94
C THR A 500 -30.21 -3.56 -5.53
N ASN A 501 -30.25 -3.05 -6.76
CA ASN A 501 -31.51 -2.74 -7.42
C ASN A 501 -32.37 -3.99 -7.70
N ARG A 502 -31.75 -5.12 -8.05
CA ARG A 502 -32.47 -6.40 -8.20
C ARG A 502 -33.07 -6.87 -6.87
N LEU A 503 -32.32 -6.75 -5.78
CA LEU A 503 -32.86 -7.00 -4.43
C LEU A 503 -34.00 -6.03 -4.10
N ALA A 504 -33.91 -4.77 -4.51
CA ALA A 504 -34.99 -3.78 -4.36
C ALA A 504 -36.26 -4.20 -5.12
N LYS A 505 -36.13 -4.66 -6.37
CA LYS A 505 -37.25 -5.19 -7.17
C LYS A 505 -37.87 -6.43 -6.53
N LEU A 506 -37.05 -7.32 -5.97
CA LEU A 506 -37.52 -8.48 -5.20
C LEU A 506 -38.29 -8.06 -3.94
N ALA A 507 -37.82 -7.02 -3.25
CA ALA A 507 -38.48 -6.38 -2.12
C ALA A 507 -39.66 -5.47 -2.52
N ARG A 508 -40.05 -5.44 -3.80
CA ARG A 508 -41.16 -4.64 -4.36
C ARG A 508 -41.01 -3.12 -4.17
N ILE A 509 -39.79 -2.60 -4.09
CA ILE A 509 -39.51 -1.16 -4.08
C ILE A 509 -39.90 -0.55 -5.43
N PRO A 510 -40.64 0.58 -5.47
CA PRO A 510 -41.11 1.19 -6.71
C PRO A 510 -39.92 1.62 -7.58
N GLN A 511 -39.97 1.25 -8.86
CA GLN A 511 -38.95 1.62 -9.85
C GLN A 511 -39.40 2.86 -10.60
N ILE A 512 -38.55 3.88 -10.63
CA ILE A 512 -38.84 5.18 -11.25
C ILE A 512 -38.20 5.20 -12.64
N GLU A 513 -39.04 5.24 -13.68
CA GLU A 513 -38.58 5.49 -15.05
C GLU A 513 -38.45 7.00 -15.27
N VAL A 514 -37.24 7.48 -15.52
CA VAL A 514 -36.98 8.92 -15.69
C VAL A 514 -37.53 9.37 -17.06
N PRO A 515 -38.32 10.46 -17.13
CA PRO A 515 -38.79 10.99 -18.41
C PRO A 515 -37.64 11.31 -19.36
N TRP A 516 -37.81 11.00 -20.65
CA TRP A 516 -36.72 11.07 -21.64
C TRP A 516 -36.04 12.45 -21.70
N GLY A 517 -36.81 13.54 -21.70
CA GLY A 517 -36.25 14.89 -21.75
C GLY A 517 -35.41 15.27 -20.52
N LEU A 518 -35.75 14.75 -19.33
CA LEU A 518 -34.92 14.94 -18.14
C LEU A 518 -33.67 14.06 -18.19
N HIS A 519 -33.84 12.82 -18.65
CA HIS A 519 -32.74 11.88 -18.81
C HIS A 519 -31.64 12.42 -19.72
N GLU A 520 -32.01 12.95 -20.88
CA GLU A 520 -31.10 13.49 -21.89
C GLU A 520 -30.33 14.70 -21.35
N ARG A 521 -30.98 15.56 -20.55
CA ARG A 521 -30.35 16.73 -19.92
C ARG A 521 -29.41 16.39 -18.76
N LEU A 522 -29.61 15.26 -18.08
CA LEU A 522 -28.77 14.85 -16.96
C LEU A 522 -27.53 14.05 -17.40
N TRP A 523 -27.50 13.50 -18.62
CA TRP A 523 -26.33 12.78 -19.14
C TRP A 523 -25.04 13.61 -19.21
N PRO A 524 -25.05 14.89 -19.63
CA PRO A 524 -23.86 15.73 -19.66
C PRO A 524 -23.19 15.90 -18.30
N LEU A 525 -23.92 15.72 -17.18
CA LEU A 525 -23.39 15.97 -15.84
C LEU A 525 -22.12 15.19 -15.54
N LYS A 526 -22.08 13.88 -15.82
CA LYS A 526 -20.86 13.07 -15.64
C LYS A 526 -19.69 13.53 -16.52
N TYR A 527 -19.97 14.09 -17.70
CA TYR A 527 -18.94 14.63 -18.58
C TYR A 527 -18.41 15.96 -18.05
N MET A 528 -19.26 16.81 -17.48
CA MET A 528 -18.84 18.05 -16.81
C MET A 528 -17.97 17.73 -15.59
N ILE A 529 -18.36 16.75 -14.77
CA ILE A 529 -17.56 16.30 -13.62
C ILE A 529 -16.20 15.78 -14.09
N PHE A 530 -16.17 14.93 -15.13
CA PHE A 530 -14.91 14.45 -15.70
C PHE A 530 -14.04 15.58 -16.23
N LEU A 531 -14.60 16.53 -17.00
CA LEU A 531 -13.84 17.65 -17.56
C LEU A 531 -13.30 18.58 -16.47
N ALA A 532 -14.07 18.81 -15.39
CA ALA A 532 -13.61 19.56 -14.23
C ALA A 532 -12.45 18.87 -13.51
N LEU A 533 -12.56 17.55 -13.26
CA LEU A 533 -11.48 16.76 -12.65
C LEU A 533 -10.24 16.71 -13.55
N PHE A 534 -10.43 16.59 -14.87
CA PHE A 534 -9.34 16.63 -15.85
C PHE A 534 -8.65 18.00 -15.83
N GLY A 535 -9.41 19.10 -15.83
CA GLY A 535 -8.86 20.46 -15.71
C GLY A 535 -8.07 20.66 -14.42
N LEU A 536 -8.60 20.17 -13.28
CA LEU A 536 -7.87 20.18 -12.01
C LEU A 536 -6.59 19.35 -12.05
N SER A 537 -6.60 18.21 -12.77
CA SER A 537 -5.42 17.34 -12.89
C SER A 537 -4.28 17.98 -13.66
N LEU A 538 -4.58 18.88 -14.61
CA LEU A 538 -3.58 19.67 -15.33
C LEU A 538 -2.94 20.74 -14.44
N TYR A 539 -3.64 21.18 -13.39
CA TYR A 539 -3.09 22.11 -12.39
C TYR A 539 -2.30 21.38 -11.32
N SER A 540 -2.86 20.34 -10.71
CA SER A 540 -2.20 19.48 -9.73
C SER A 540 -2.90 18.12 -9.63
N LEU A 541 -2.10 17.05 -9.76
CA LEU A 541 -2.59 15.68 -9.58
C LEU A 541 -3.16 15.44 -8.17
N ASP A 542 -2.52 16.01 -7.14
CA ASP A 542 -2.96 15.87 -5.74
C ASP A 542 -4.36 16.48 -5.53
N VAL A 543 -4.58 17.66 -6.10
CA VAL A 543 -5.88 18.33 -6.06
C VAL A 543 -6.93 17.49 -6.79
N ALA A 544 -6.60 16.96 -7.97
CA ALA A 544 -7.52 16.09 -8.71
C ALA A 544 -7.83 14.78 -7.96
N GLU A 545 -6.87 14.19 -7.26
CA GLU A 545 -7.07 13.01 -6.41
C GLU A 545 -7.99 13.30 -5.22
N HIS A 546 -7.83 14.46 -4.57
CA HIS A 546 -8.71 14.89 -3.48
C HIS A 546 -10.16 15.08 -3.96
N TYR A 547 -10.37 15.74 -5.10
CA TYR A 547 -11.71 15.94 -5.65
C TYR A 547 -12.28 14.68 -6.34
N ALA A 548 -11.44 13.71 -6.71
CA ALA A 548 -11.88 12.40 -7.21
C ALA A 548 -12.59 11.55 -6.14
N GLU A 549 -12.68 12.02 -4.88
CA GLU A 549 -13.53 11.44 -3.84
C GLU A 549 -15.03 11.45 -4.18
N VAL A 550 -15.43 12.21 -5.19
CA VAL A 550 -16.76 12.07 -5.83
C VAL A 550 -17.02 10.64 -6.31
N GLU A 551 -15.97 9.86 -6.57
CA GLU A 551 -16.09 8.44 -6.86
C GLU A 551 -16.32 7.60 -5.60
N PRO A 552 -17.48 6.91 -5.49
CA PRO A 552 -17.81 6.09 -4.33
C PRO A 552 -16.95 4.83 -4.26
N PHE A 553 -16.07 4.58 -5.23
CA PHE A 553 -15.26 3.37 -5.37
C PHE A 553 -14.34 3.14 -4.18
N LYS A 554 -13.64 4.19 -3.72
CA LYS A 554 -12.74 4.10 -2.55
C LYS A 554 -13.52 3.70 -1.29
N THR A 555 -14.69 4.28 -1.08
CA THR A 555 -15.51 4.04 0.12
C THR A 555 -16.26 2.70 0.05
N ALA A 556 -16.89 2.37 -1.09
CA ALA A 556 -17.78 1.21 -1.24
C ALA A 556 -17.04 -0.10 -1.53
N ILE A 557 -15.96 -0.05 -2.32
CA ILE A 557 -15.25 -1.24 -2.80
C ILE A 557 -13.95 -1.42 -2.01
N ILE A 558 -13.05 -0.43 -2.04
CA ILE A 558 -11.71 -0.55 -1.46
C ILE A 558 -11.76 -0.60 0.08
N LEU A 559 -12.46 0.37 0.70
CA LEU A 559 -12.55 0.51 2.16
C LEU A 559 -13.77 -0.19 2.77
N LYS A 560 -14.64 -0.83 1.96
CA LYS A 560 -15.75 -1.65 2.45
C LYS A 560 -16.63 -0.94 3.50
N PHE A 561 -16.93 0.35 3.27
CA PHE A 561 -17.67 1.23 4.17
C PHE A 561 -17.00 1.57 5.51
N GLN A 562 -15.73 1.19 5.71
CA GLN A 562 -14.91 1.57 6.86
C GLN A 562 -14.24 2.93 6.59
N ARG A 563 -15.02 4.01 6.60
CA ARG A 563 -14.54 5.38 6.40
C ARG A 563 -15.30 6.37 7.28
N ALA A 564 -14.77 7.59 7.42
CA ALA A 564 -15.45 8.67 8.13
C ALA A 564 -16.89 8.88 7.62
N TRP A 565 -17.78 9.20 8.55
CA TRP A 565 -19.23 9.20 8.32
C TRP A 565 -19.71 10.01 7.11
N PRO A 566 -19.15 11.19 6.72
CA PRO A 566 -19.68 11.95 5.58
C PRO A 566 -19.54 11.17 4.26
N TYR A 567 -18.44 10.45 4.09
CA TYR A 567 -18.19 9.65 2.90
C TYR A 567 -19.10 8.43 2.83
N VAL A 568 -19.34 7.77 3.97
CA VAL A 568 -20.25 6.63 4.04
C VAL A 568 -21.67 7.09 3.74
N THR A 569 -22.13 8.18 4.35
CA THR A 569 -23.45 8.78 4.10
C THR A 569 -23.62 9.13 2.61
N PHE A 570 -22.62 9.75 1.99
CA PHE A 570 -22.66 10.06 0.55
C PHE A 570 -22.88 8.80 -0.31
N VAL A 571 -22.12 7.72 -0.07
CA VAL A 571 -22.30 6.47 -0.82
C VAL A 571 -23.65 5.83 -0.55
N VAL A 572 -24.10 5.81 0.71
CA VAL A 572 -25.41 5.24 1.08
C VAL A 572 -26.55 6.00 0.40
N VAL A 573 -26.49 7.33 0.32
CA VAL A 573 -27.47 8.14 -0.42
C VAL A 573 -27.47 7.79 -1.90
N LEU A 574 -26.29 7.65 -2.52
CA LEU A 574 -26.18 7.26 -3.93
C LEU A 574 -26.73 5.84 -4.20
N LEU A 575 -26.44 4.89 -3.32
CA LEU A 575 -26.99 3.53 -3.41
C LEU A 575 -28.49 3.52 -3.14
N GLY A 576 -28.97 4.33 -2.20
CA GLY A 576 -30.39 4.54 -1.91
C GLY A 576 -31.14 5.06 -3.13
N ALA A 577 -30.63 6.10 -3.80
CA ALA A 577 -31.16 6.56 -5.09
C ALA A 577 -31.14 5.44 -6.15
N GLY A 578 -30.10 4.60 -6.14
CA GLY A 578 -29.96 3.40 -6.96
C GLY A 578 -31.02 2.32 -6.77
N LEU A 579 -31.70 2.28 -5.61
CA LEU A 579 -32.80 1.34 -5.34
C LEU A 579 -34.06 1.70 -6.13
N PHE A 580 -34.30 2.99 -6.37
CA PHE A 580 -35.44 3.50 -7.13
C PHE A 580 -35.12 3.69 -8.62
N ILE A 581 -33.92 4.20 -8.92
CA ILE A 581 -33.43 4.45 -10.29
C ILE A 581 -32.24 3.53 -10.52
N GLU A 582 -32.44 2.49 -11.33
CA GLU A 582 -31.41 1.50 -11.61
C GLU A 582 -30.10 2.15 -12.13
N ARG A 583 -28.98 1.83 -11.47
CA ARG A 583 -27.64 2.36 -11.80
C ARG A 583 -27.52 3.89 -11.85
N PHE A 584 -28.21 4.59 -10.95
CA PHE A 584 -28.24 6.06 -10.84
C PHE A 584 -26.86 6.73 -10.98
N TYR A 585 -25.87 6.32 -10.18
CA TYR A 585 -24.52 6.90 -10.22
C TYR A 585 -23.82 6.67 -11.56
N CYS A 586 -23.83 5.44 -12.07
CA CYS A 586 -23.21 5.10 -13.36
C CYS A 586 -23.84 5.86 -14.54
N ARG A 587 -25.11 6.26 -14.40
CA ARG A 587 -25.88 6.99 -15.42
C ARG A 587 -25.59 8.48 -15.45
N TYR A 588 -25.44 9.12 -14.29
CA TYR A 588 -25.42 10.59 -14.19
C TYR A 588 -24.15 11.21 -13.57
N LEU A 589 -23.40 10.48 -12.75
CA LEU A 589 -22.34 11.06 -11.91
C LEU A 589 -20.95 10.46 -12.18
N CYS A 590 -20.86 9.25 -12.72
CA CYS A 590 -19.62 8.50 -12.84
C CYS A 590 -18.61 9.11 -13.85
N PRO A 591 -17.51 9.74 -13.38
CA PRO A 591 -16.55 10.39 -14.27
C PRO A 591 -15.69 9.38 -15.04
N LEU A 592 -15.34 8.23 -14.44
CA LEU A 592 -14.72 7.11 -15.18
C LEU A 592 -15.60 6.65 -16.36
N GLY A 593 -16.91 6.57 -16.14
CA GLY A 593 -17.86 6.18 -17.19
C GLY A 593 -17.90 7.19 -18.34
N ALA A 594 -17.74 8.48 -18.03
CA ALA A 594 -17.62 9.55 -19.03
C ALA A 594 -16.31 9.46 -19.81
N ALA A 595 -15.17 9.25 -19.12
CA ALA A 595 -13.86 9.09 -19.73
C ALA A 595 -13.84 7.94 -20.75
N LEU A 596 -14.37 6.77 -20.36
CA LEU A 596 -14.45 5.60 -21.24
C LEU A 596 -15.47 5.76 -22.38
N ALA A 597 -16.43 6.69 -22.28
CA ALA A 597 -17.43 6.93 -23.32
C ALA A 597 -16.88 7.74 -24.51
N ILE A 598 -15.87 8.59 -24.30
CA ILE A 598 -15.27 9.41 -25.37
C ILE A 598 -14.71 8.53 -26.50
N PRO A 599 -13.82 7.55 -26.25
CA PRO A 599 -13.31 6.66 -27.29
C PRO A 599 -14.32 5.59 -27.74
N ALA A 600 -15.40 5.36 -26.99
CA ALA A 600 -16.38 4.31 -27.32
C ALA A 600 -17.12 4.55 -28.65
N ARG A 601 -17.12 5.78 -29.17
CA ARG A 601 -17.68 6.11 -30.50
C ARG A 601 -16.81 5.59 -31.65
N LEU A 602 -15.53 5.30 -31.40
CA LEU A 602 -14.56 4.78 -32.37
C LEU A 602 -14.60 3.24 -32.50
N ARG A 603 -15.62 2.58 -31.91
CA ARG A 603 -15.75 1.11 -32.00
C ARG A 603 -15.84 0.67 -33.46
N MET A 604 -15.13 -0.39 -33.82
CA MET A 604 -15.11 -0.87 -35.21
C MET A 604 -16.38 -1.62 -35.62
N PHE A 605 -17.15 -2.17 -34.66
CA PHE A 605 -18.24 -3.09 -34.96
C PHE A 605 -19.49 -2.86 -34.10
N ASP A 606 -20.65 -2.84 -34.75
CA ASP A 606 -21.98 -2.80 -34.11
C ASP A 606 -22.55 -4.22 -33.96
N TRP A 607 -22.23 -4.85 -32.84
CA TRP A 607 -22.58 -6.26 -32.58
C TRP A 607 -24.07 -6.47 -32.19
N LEU A 608 -24.76 -5.44 -31.69
CA LEU A 608 -26.14 -5.58 -31.19
C LEU A 608 -27.16 -5.55 -32.34
N LYS A 609 -27.84 -6.67 -32.57
CA LYS A 609 -28.85 -6.80 -33.64
C LYS A 609 -30.20 -6.24 -33.21
N ARG A 610 -30.91 -5.63 -34.16
CA ARG A 610 -32.29 -5.13 -33.99
C ARG A 610 -33.10 -5.36 -35.26
N TYR A 611 -34.41 -5.54 -35.08
CA TYR A 611 -35.35 -5.54 -36.20
C TYR A 611 -35.76 -4.11 -36.57
N ARG A 612 -36.30 -3.94 -37.78
CA ARG A 612 -36.76 -2.63 -38.27
C ARG A 612 -37.93 -2.09 -37.46
N GLU A 613 -38.73 -2.99 -36.90
CA GLU A 613 -39.91 -2.68 -36.07
C GLU A 613 -39.55 -2.27 -34.63
N CYS A 614 -38.27 -2.35 -34.24
CA CYS A 614 -37.79 -1.99 -32.91
C CYS A 614 -37.59 -0.46 -32.79
N GLY A 615 -38.50 0.23 -32.11
CA GLY A 615 -38.56 1.70 -32.02
C GLY A 615 -39.81 2.26 -32.68
N ASN A 616 -40.38 1.54 -33.66
CA ASN A 616 -41.67 1.87 -34.23
C ASN A 616 -42.29 0.60 -34.87
N PRO A 617 -43.40 0.03 -34.34
CA PRO A 617 -44.16 0.45 -33.15
C PRO A 617 -43.66 -0.17 -31.82
N CYS A 618 -42.69 -1.09 -31.85
CA CYS A 618 -42.29 -1.84 -30.65
C CYS A 618 -41.34 -1.04 -29.74
N GLN A 619 -41.75 -0.77 -28.50
CA GLN A 619 -40.96 -0.02 -27.49
C GLN A 619 -40.37 -0.89 -26.37
N ARG A 620 -40.50 -2.22 -26.46
CA ARG A 620 -40.20 -3.12 -25.33
C ARG A 620 -38.75 -3.04 -24.85
N CYS A 621 -37.78 -3.12 -25.77
CA CYS A 621 -36.36 -3.02 -25.41
C CYS A 621 -36.01 -1.66 -24.81
N ALA A 622 -36.69 -0.58 -25.21
CA ALA A 622 -36.44 0.76 -24.67
C ALA A 622 -36.91 0.87 -23.21
N LYS A 623 -38.12 0.38 -22.91
CA LYS A 623 -38.70 0.36 -21.57
C LYS A 623 -37.95 -0.56 -20.60
N GLU A 624 -37.44 -1.70 -21.08
CA GLU A 624 -36.69 -2.65 -20.25
C GLU A 624 -35.17 -2.33 -20.20
N CYS A 625 -34.71 -1.24 -20.80
CA CYS A 625 -33.30 -0.86 -20.76
C CYS A 625 -32.94 -0.25 -19.40
N MET A 626 -32.16 -0.97 -18.59
CA MET A 626 -31.73 -0.56 -17.25
C MET A 626 -31.07 0.83 -17.13
N VAL A 627 -30.51 1.35 -18.22
CA VAL A 627 -29.88 2.69 -18.27
C VAL A 627 -30.57 3.64 -19.24
N GLN A 628 -31.69 3.22 -19.85
CA GLN A 628 -32.43 3.97 -20.86
C GLN A 628 -31.53 4.47 -22.02
N ALA A 629 -30.53 3.67 -22.42
CA ALA A 629 -29.62 4.00 -23.53
C ALA A 629 -30.26 3.84 -24.93
N ILE A 630 -31.52 3.40 -25.01
CA ILE A 630 -32.24 3.20 -26.25
C ILE A 630 -33.20 4.38 -26.44
N HIS A 631 -32.98 5.12 -27.52
CA HIS A 631 -33.86 6.20 -27.95
C HIS A 631 -35.30 5.69 -28.22
N PRO A 632 -36.33 6.53 -27.98
CA PRO A 632 -37.70 6.22 -28.37
C PRO A 632 -37.84 5.85 -29.85
N GLU A 633 -37.00 6.43 -30.73
CA GLU A 633 -36.97 6.11 -32.15
C GLU A 633 -36.38 4.72 -32.46
N GLY A 634 -35.76 4.08 -31.46
CA GLY A 634 -35.18 2.75 -31.57
C GLY A 634 -33.68 2.72 -31.85
N ASN A 635 -32.96 3.83 -31.74
CA ASN A 635 -31.50 3.81 -31.88
C ASN A 635 -30.83 3.53 -30.53
N ILE A 636 -29.72 2.78 -30.52
CA ILE A 636 -28.94 2.56 -29.30
C ILE A 636 -27.85 3.63 -29.22
N ASN A 637 -27.81 4.42 -28.15
CA ASN A 637 -26.72 5.35 -27.91
C ASN A 637 -25.48 4.58 -27.40
N PRO A 638 -24.39 4.50 -28.18
CA PRO A 638 -23.18 3.74 -27.80
C PRO A 638 -22.46 4.32 -26.58
N ASN A 639 -22.59 5.64 -26.35
CA ASN A 639 -21.95 6.32 -25.22
C ASN A 639 -22.63 5.98 -23.90
N GLU A 640 -23.89 5.53 -23.94
CA GLU A 640 -24.70 5.22 -22.75
C GLU A 640 -24.89 3.71 -22.55
N CYS A 641 -24.84 2.92 -23.63
CA CYS A 641 -25.06 1.48 -23.59
C CYS A 641 -24.01 0.76 -22.72
N LEU A 642 -24.48 -0.03 -21.76
CA LEU A 642 -23.64 -0.88 -20.90
C LEU A 642 -23.47 -2.32 -21.44
N ASN A 643 -23.92 -2.61 -22.67
CA ASN A 643 -23.83 -3.92 -23.31
C ASN A 643 -24.25 -5.08 -22.38
N CYS A 644 -25.38 -4.93 -21.68
CA CYS A 644 -25.88 -5.95 -20.76
C CYS A 644 -26.50 -7.18 -21.45
N LEU A 645 -26.65 -7.13 -22.77
CA LEU A 645 -27.25 -8.15 -23.64
C LEU A 645 -28.74 -8.44 -23.40
N HIS A 646 -29.42 -7.74 -22.48
CA HIS A 646 -30.86 -7.92 -22.23
C HIS A 646 -31.70 -7.70 -23.49
N CYS A 647 -31.38 -6.68 -24.29
CA CYS A 647 -32.07 -6.43 -25.56
C CYS A 647 -31.85 -7.54 -26.60
N GLN A 648 -30.73 -8.27 -26.56
CA GLN A 648 -30.46 -9.42 -27.44
C GLN A 648 -31.21 -10.67 -26.98
N VAL A 649 -31.40 -10.85 -25.68
CA VAL A 649 -32.31 -11.88 -25.14
C VAL A 649 -33.73 -11.62 -25.62
N LEU A 650 -34.23 -10.38 -25.46
CA LEU A 650 -35.55 -10.01 -25.96
C LEU A 650 -35.66 -10.15 -27.48
N TYR A 651 -34.62 -9.80 -28.24
CA TYR A 651 -34.59 -9.91 -29.70
C TYR A 651 -34.86 -11.33 -30.19
N GLN A 652 -34.42 -12.36 -29.46
CA GLN A 652 -34.61 -13.77 -29.81
C GLN A 652 -35.78 -14.44 -29.07
N HIS A 653 -36.52 -13.71 -28.23
CA HIS A 653 -37.50 -14.32 -27.34
C HIS A 653 -38.84 -14.60 -28.04
N ASP A 654 -39.21 -15.87 -28.09
CA ASP A 654 -40.36 -16.39 -28.86
C ASP A 654 -41.73 -15.94 -28.36
N GLN A 655 -41.87 -15.62 -27.07
CA GLN A 655 -43.11 -15.10 -26.46
C GLN A 655 -43.12 -13.59 -26.16
N LYS A 656 -41.97 -12.90 -26.27
CA LYS A 656 -41.85 -11.49 -25.87
C LYS A 656 -41.61 -10.55 -27.04
N CYS A 657 -40.93 -11.03 -28.09
CA CYS A 657 -40.64 -10.26 -29.30
C CYS A 657 -41.80 -10.38 -30.29
N PRO A 658 -42.50 -9.28 -30.65
CA PRO A 658 -43.60 -9.33 -31.61
C PRO A 658 -43.21 -9.89 -32.98
N VAL A 659 -41.96 -9.68 -33.42
CA VAL A 659 -41.45 -10.19 -34.69
C VAL A 659 -41.28 -11.72 -34.64
N CYS A 660 -40.70 -12.26 -33.55
CA CYS A 660 -40.54 -13.71 -33.38
C CYS A 660 -41.91 -14.41 -33.23
N ILE A 661 -42.82 -13.84 -32.44
CA ILE A 661 -44.19 -14.33 -32.29
C ILE A 661 -44.87 -14.43 -33.65
N LYS A 662 -44.80 -13.37 -34.48
CA LYS A 662 -45.39 -13.37 -35.82
C LYS A 662 -44.73 -14.41 -36.74
N LYS A 663 -43.41 -14.58 -36.69
CA LYS A 663 -42.69 -15.59 -37.47
C LYS A 663 -43.09 -17.01 -37.08
N LEU A 664 -43.17 -17.30 -35.78
CA LEU A 664 -43.61 -18.59 -35.25
C LEU A 664 -45.07 -18.88 -35.62
N ALA A 665 -45.97 -17.92 -35.42
CA ALA A 665 -47.37 -18.06 -35.81
C ALA A 665 -47.53 -18.32 -37.32
N ARG A 666 -46.74 -17.65 -38.17
CA ARG A 666 -46.72 -17.90 -39.62
C ARG A 666 -46.19 -19.30 -39.95
N ARG A 667 -45.13 -19.75 -39.28
CA ARG A 667 -44.57 -21.10 -39.45
C ARG A 667 -45.58 -22.17 -39.04
N GLN A 668 -46.20 -22.03 -37.87
CA GLN A 668 -47.23 -22.97 -37.39
C GLN A 668 -48.43 -23.06 -38.34
N ARG A 669 -48.89 -21.92 -38.87
CA ARG A 669 -49.95 -21.90 -39.89
C ARG A 669 -49.54 -22.61 -41.18
N PHE A 670 -48.30 -22.41 -41.62
CA PHE A 670 -47.77 -23.07 -42.82
C PHE A 670 -47.62 -24.59 -42.62
N GLU A 671 -47.09 -25.02 -41.48
CA GLU A 671 -46.96 -26.45 -41.10
C GLU A 671 -48.35 -27.12 -41.03
N ALA A 672 -49.34 -26.45 -40.44
CA ALA A 672 -50.73 -26.93 -40.38
C ALA A 672 -51.41 -27.04 -41.77
N GLN A 673 -51.03 -26.19 -42.73
CA GLN A 673 -51.59 -26.19 -44.08
C GLN A 673 -50.92 -27.19 -45.02
N THR A 674 -49.62 -27.44 -44.85
CA THR A 674 -48.82 -28.24 -45.79
C THR A 674 -48.44 -29.63 -45.27
N GLY A 675 -48.59 -29.89 -43.97
CA GLY A 675 -48.20 -31.15 -43.34
C GLY A 675 -46.69 -31.40 -43.27
N ILE A 676 -45.86 -30.47 -43.76
CA ILE A 676 -44.40 -30.58 -43.75
C ILE A 676 -43.87 -29.89 -42.49
N SER A 677 -43.46 -30.68 -41.50
CA SER A 677 -42.78 -30.17 -40.30
C SER A 677 -41.33 -29.80 -40.60
N GLY A 678 -40.91 -28.58 -40.23
CA GLY A 678 -39.50 -28.17 -40.33
C GLY A 678 -38.58 -28.95 -39.36
N PRO A 679 -37.25 -28.85 -39.51
CA PRO A 679 -36.27 -29.71 -38.85
C PRO A 679 -36.22 -29.66 -37.30
N ASP A 680 -36.95 -28.75 -36.66
CA ASP A 680 -37.01 -28.60 -35.19
C ASP A 680 -38.29 -29.17 -34.54
N GLY A 681 -39.11 -29.92 -35.30
CA GLY A 681 -40.49 -30.29 -34.96
C GLY A 681 -40.73 -31.16 -33.72
N ASN A 682 -39.73 -31.41 -32.87
CA ASN A 682 -39.87 -32.33 -31.72
C ASN A 682 -39.85 -31.67 -30.33
N THR A 683 -39.82 -30.34 -30.21
CA THR A 683 -39.76 -29.66 -28.90
C THR A 683 -40.98 -28.81 -28.52
N ALA A 684 -41.96 -28.67 -29.41
CA ALA A 684 -43.08 -27.73 -29.22
C ALA A 684 -44.36 -28.35 -28.60
N ARG A 685 -44.38 -29.64 -28.25
CA ARG A 685 -45.60 -30.31 -27.76
C ARG A 685 -45.92 -30.14 -26.27
N ASP A 686 -45.00 -29.64 -25.43
CA ASP A 686 -45.16 -29.69 -23.96
C ASP A 686 -45.38 -28.36 -23.22
N VAL A 687 -45.68 -27.23 -23.88
CA VAL A 687 -45.73 -25.91 -23.19
C VAL A 687 -47.12 -25.22 -23.23
N LEU A 688 -48.18 -25.92 -23.60
CA LEU A 688 -49.55 -25.40 -23.50
C LEU A 688 -50.36 -26.17 -22.46
N ALA A 689 -50.01 -25.95 -21.18
CA ALA A 689 -50.95 -26.10 -20.07
C ALA A 689 -50.94 -24.79 -19.28
N PRO A 690 -52.09 -24.09 -19.12
CA PRO A 690 -52.17 -22.92 -18.26
C PRO A 690 -52.14 -23.38 -16.80
N ALA A 691 -51.24 -22.83 -16.00
CA ALA A 691 -51.31 -22.95 -14.54
C ALA A 691 -52.26 -21.85 -14.04
N GLU A 692 -53.30 -22.27 -13.30
CA GLU A 692 -54.12 -21.42 -12.44
C GLU A 692 -53.30 -20.74 -11.33
#